data_AF-A0A151JWS6-F1
#
_entry.id   AF-A0A151JWS6-F1
#
_cell.length_a   1.000
_cell.length_b   1.000
_cell.length_c   1.000
_cell.angle_alpha   90.00
_cell.angle_beta   90.00
_cell.angle_gamma   90.00
#
_symmetry.space_group_name_H-M   'P 1'
#
loop_
_entity.id
_entity.type
_entity.pdbx_description
1 polymer ?
#
loop_
_entity_poly.entity_id
_entity_poly.type
_entity_poly.pdbx_seq_one_letter_code
_entity_poly.pdbx_strand_id
1 'polypeptide(L)'
;MSGKFNRHCKPLLASPQLRYFANPYRGYAMVIAKILRGALKIRYLLLGSAVGGGFTLQKKYEQWREGLPDLGWLENLMPTEKQWQDFRESLMSIRGNVADKIEIDPRIKEFGITKYREYRTWFDQRLDDAIKAAENHQNSYQENNSIQSAFDTISMIAKQSYSAETKEHLSKNVVAFARPLASDNNTEEEQSSQQRMDAMQDELMQIQLKYQREIERLERENKELRKQILLRGNQKFTNKKIKKSLIDMYSDVLDELNDYDSAYSTADHLPRVVVVGDQSSGKTSVLEMIAQARIFPRGGGEMMTRAPVKVTLSEGPYHIAQFKDSSREFDLTKESELAELRREVELRMKNSVKNGKTVSPDVISMTVKGPGLQRMVLVDLPGIISTVTVDMAEDTREAIRQMSQQYMSNPNAIILCIQDGSVDAERSNVTDLVAQMDPSGKRTIFVLTKVDMAEENLTNPERLRKILSGKLFPMKALGYFAVVTGRGRQDDSIQTIKDYEEKFFGNSKLFKDGLAMSGQVTTKNLSLAVAECFWKMVRETVEQQADAFKATRFNLETEWKNNFPRLRELDRDELFEKARGEILDEIVNLSQVSPRHWEEVLMSRNWDKVSMHVFENIYLPAAQSGNPNTFNTTVDIKLRHWAEQQLPARSVESGWECLQQEFQNFMSQARLSPDHDNIFDNLKNAVVNEAMRRHSWEEKASEMLRIIQLNILEDRSVNDKREWDQAVRFLETSVKEKLQSTEQILRDMLGPNRKERWMYWQNQTEEQQKRTAIKNELDKILYADKKHAPTLTHDELTAVRKNLQRNGLEVDNEFIRETWHPVYRRFFLQQSLARTYDCRKGYYLYHTGHENEMECNDVVLFWRIQQMLKVTSNALRQQIMNREARRLDKEIKEVLEDYSQDNEIKEKLLTGRRVTLAEELKRVRQIQEKLEEFIQALNKEK
;
A
#
# COMPACT_ATOMS: atom_id res chain seq x y z
N MET A 1 94.77 11.07 21.31
CA MET A 1 95.62 10.86 20.11
C MET A 1 95.42 12.02 19.15
N SER A 2 96.54 12.52 18.63
CA SER A 2 96.78 13.62 17.68
C SER A 2 95.72 13.78 16.58
N GLY A 3 95.48 14.94 15.97
CA GLY A 3 96.15 16.26 15.95
C GLY A 3 95.46 17.07 14.83
N LYS A 4 95.01 18.31 15.08
CA LYS A 4 95.65 19.60 14.70
C LYS A 4 96.05 19.65 13.21
N PHE A 5 95.73 20.66 12.41
CA PHE A 5 95.95 22.11 12.59
C PHE A 5 94.91 22.91 11.76
N ASN A 6 94.17 23.92 12.26
CA ASN A 6 94.57 25.20 12.87
C ASN A 6 95.11 26.16 11.80
N ARG A 7 94.54 27.37 11.57
CA ARG A 7 94.97 28.68 12.15
C ARG A 7 94.32 29.80 11.30
N HIS A 8 93.92 31.01 11.72
CA HIS A 8 94.26 31.99 12.77
C HIS A 8 93.13 33.08 12.76
N CYS A 9 92.87 33.98 13.71
CA CYS A 9 93.29 34.33 15.08
C CYS A 9 92.24 35.32 15.65
N LYS A 10 92.04 35.29 16.98
CA LYS A 10 91.33 36.26 17.85
C LYS A 10 92.27 37.49 18.13
N PRO A 11 91.86 38.68 18.69
CA PRO A 11 91.23 38.81 20.02
C PRO A 11 90.35 40.05 20.39
N LEU A 12 89.56 39.84 21.45
CA LEU A 12 89.16 40.69 22.59
C LEU A 12 89.53 42.20 22.64
N LEU A 13 88.55 43.10 22.88
CA LEU A 13 88.29 43.90 24.12
C LEU A 13 87.49 45.19 23.87
N ALA A 14 86.81 45.64 24.94
CA ALA A 14 86.34 47.00 25.28
C ALA A 14 84.92 47.45 24.85
N SER A 15 84.06 47.61 25.87
CA SER A 15 82.91 48.51 25.90
C SER A 15 83.36 49.98 25.99
N PRO A 16 82.59 50.94 25.43
CA PRO A 16 81.97 51.93 26.31
C PRO A 16 80.59 52.49 25.86
N GLN A 17 79.75 52.75 26.87
CA GLN A 17 78.78 53.85 27.07
C GLN A 17 77.64 54.20 26.08
N LEU A 18 76.46 54.44 26.69
CA LEU A 18 75.21 54.96 26.13
C LEU A 18 75.30 56.44 25.68
N ARG A 19 74.64 56.78 24.54
CA ARG A 19 73.42 57.64 24.49
C ARG A 19 72.92 57.87 23.04
N TYR A 20 71.60 57.64 22.87
CA TYR A 20 70.62 58.19 21.91
C TYR A 20 71.00 58.51 20.45
N PHE A 21 70.36 57.84 19.49
CA PHE A 21 69.77 58.45 18.27
C PHE A 21 68.58 57.61 17.75
N ALA A 22 67.66 58.28 17.05
CA ALA A 22 66.27 57.91 16.83
C ALA A 22 65.97 56.88 15.72
N ASN A 23 64.76 56.28 15.83
CA ASN A 23 64.07 55.33 14.95
C ASN A 23 64.07 55.58 13.42
N PRO A 24 64.15 54.50 12.60
CA PRO A 24 63.64 54.48 11.23
C PRO A 24 62.55 53.39 11.00
N TYR A 25 61.45 53.41 11.76
CA TYR A 25 60.27 52.52 11.54
C TYR A 25 59.05 53.24 10.92
N ARG A 26 59.25 54.36 10.22
CA ARG A 26 58.14 55.14 9.60
C ARG A 26 57.90 54.88 8.10
N GLY A 27 58.77 54.14 7.41
CA GLY A 27 58.60 53.84 5.97
C GLY A 27 57.65 52.66 5.69
N TYR A 28 57.88 51.52 6.34
CA TYR A 28 57.14 50.27 6.06
C TYR A 28 55.68 50.30 6.56
N ALA A 29 55.43 50.97 7.69
CA ALA A 29 54.09 51.16 8.22
C ALA A 29 53.23 52.06 7.31
N MET A 30 53.82 53.03 6.61
CA MET A 30 53.09 53.88 5.65
C MET A 30 52.74 53.15 4.35
N VAL A 31 53.56 52.19 3.91
CA VAL A 31 53.28 51.39 2.70
C VAL A 31 52.17 50.38 2.96
N ILE A 32 52.23 49.66 4.09
CA ILE A 32 51.17 48.72 4.50
C ILE A 32 49.87 49.48 4.79
N ALA A 33 49.94 50.66 5.43
CA ALA A 33 48.77 51.52 5.64
C ALA A 33 48.17 52.01 4.31
N LYS A 34 48.99 52.32 3.28
CA LYS A 34 48.51 52.75 1.96
C LYS A 34 47.86 51.60 1.17
N ILE A 35 48.40 50.39 1.25
CA ILE A 35 47.80 49.18 0.64
C ILE A 35 46.47 48.83 1.34
N LEU A 36 46.42 48.88 2.68
CA LEU A 36 45.19 48.70 3.45
C LEU A 36 44.15 49.80 3.16
N ARG A 37 44.59 51.04 2.92
CA ARG A 37 43.69 52.16 2.54
C ARG A 37 43.15 51.99 1.12
N GLY A 38 43.89 51.37 0.22
CA GLY A 38 43.45 50.97 -1.13
C GLY A 38 42.42 49.84 -1.10
N ALA A 39 42.69 48.79 -0.31
CA ALA A 39 41.76 47.66 -0.12
C ALA A 39 40.44 48.08 0.56
N LEU A 40 40.50 49.02 1.53
CA LEU A 40 39.32 49.60 2.16
C LEU A 40 38.46 50.44 1.18
N LYS A 41 39.02 50.99 0.10
CA LYS A 41 38.26 51.75 -0.91
C LYS A 41 37.53 50.87 -1.92
N ILE A 42 38.11 49.72 -2.29
CA ILE A 42 37.44 48.71 -3.15
C ILE A 42 36.17 48.18 -2.44
N ARG A 43 36.25 48.04 -1.11
CA ARG A 43 35.17 47.64 -0.21
C ARG A 43 33.98 48.63 -0.17
N TYR A 44 34.20 49.93 -0.33
CA TYR A 44 33.12 50.94 -0.43
C TYR A 44 32.53 51.06 -1.83
N LEU A 45 33.26 50.64 -2.87
CA LEU A 45 32.78 50.68 -4.26
C LEU A 45 31.65 49.66 -4.51
N LEU A 46 31.71 48.50 -3.85
CA LEU A 46 30.69 47.44 -3.92
C LEU A 46 29.44 47.69 -3.07
N LEU A 47 29.53 48.52 -2.02
CA LEU A 47 28.36 49.01 -1.26
C LEU A 47 27.71 50.23 -1.93
N GLY A 48 28.48 51.04 -2.65
CA GLY A 48 27.98 52.16 -3.45
C GLY A 48 27.19 51.76 -4.70
N SER A 49 27.36 50.52 -5.19
CA SER A 49 26.61 49.99 -6.35
C SER A 49 25.17 49.56 -6.03
N ALA A 50 24.79 49.46 -4.75
CA ALA A 50 23.44 49.06 -4.34
C ALA A 50 22.46 50.24 -4.18
N VAL A 51 22.94 51.50 -4.19
CA VAL A 51 22.09 52.68 -3.86
C VAL A 51 22.23 53.84 -4.87
N GLY A 52 23.09 53.77 -5.89
CA GLY A 52 23.22 54.86 -6.88
C GLY A 52 23.50 54.37 -8.30
N GLY A 53 22.65 54.77 -9.26
CA GLY A 53 22.67 54.34 -10.66
C GLY A 53 24.02 54.52 -11.39
N GLY A 54 24.27 53.63 -12.36
CA GLY A 54 25.59 53.29 -12.95
C GLY A 54 26.43 54.39 -13.62
N PHE A 55 26.01 55.65 -13.63
CA PHE A 55 26.76 56.73 -14.31
C PHE A 55 27.93 57.28 -13.48
N THR A 56 27.97 57.05 -12.16
CA THR A 56 29.08 57.50 -11.29
C THR A 56 30.23 56.48 -11.16
N LEU A 57 30.08 55.27 -11.70
CA LEU A 57 31.06 54.18 -11.58
C LEU A 57 32.27 54.36 -12.49
N GLN A 58 32.04 54.76 -13.74
CA GLN A 58 33.11 54.88 -14.75
C GLN A 58 34.10 56.00 -14.40
N LYS A 59 33.58 57.15 -13.96
CA LYS A 59 34.41 58.31 -13.58
C LYS A 59 35.23 58.09 -12.29
N LYS A 60 34.73 57.30 -11.34
CA LYS A 60 35.46 56.93 -10.11
C LYS A 60 36.46 55.79 -10.33
N TYR A 61 36.18 54.88 -11.27
CA TYR A 61 37.12 53.83 -11.69
C TYR A 61 38.31 54.41 -12.45
N GLU A 62 38.08 55.37 -13.35
CA GLU A 62 39.15 56.10 -14.06
C GLU A 62 40.03 56.90 -13.09
N GLN A 63 39.44 57.64 -12.14
CA GLN A 63 40.20 58.33 -11.08
C GLN A 63 40.97 57.39 -10.15
N TRP A 64 40.51 56.16 -9.96
CA TRP A 64 41.25 55.14 -9.21
C TRP A 64 42.40 54.55 -10.03
N ARG A 65 42.19 54.33 -11.33
CA ARG A 65 43.21 53.86 -12.28
C ARG A 65 44.35 54.87 -12.44
N GLU A 66 44.03 56.17 -12.47
CA GLU A 66 45.01 57.26 -12.55
C GLU A 66 45.78 57.49 -11.23
N GLY A 67 45.29 56.95 -10.11
CA GLY A 67 45.91 57.10 -8.78
C GLY A 67 46.94 56.04 -8.41
N LEU A 68 47.26 55.10 -9.30
CA LEU A 68 48.26 54.06 -9.09
C LEU A 68 49.59 54.48 -9.74
N PRO A 69 50.71 54.58 -9.00
CA PRO A 69 52.02 54.82 -9.61
C PRO A 69 52.48 53.60 -10.42
N ASP A 70 53.16 53.84 -11.55
CA ASP A 70 53.68 52.83 -12.48
C ASP A 70 54.42 51.70 -11.76
N LEU A 71 53.81 50.51 -11.82
CA LEU A 71 54.32 49.28 -11.21
C LEU A 71 55.33 48.59 -12.12
N GLY A 72 56.40 49.28 -12.51
CA GLY A 72 57.52 48.70 -13.29
C GLY A 72 58.29 47.57 -12.58
N TRP A 73 57.98 47.28 -11.30
CA TRP A 73 58.52 46.13 -10.58
C TRP A 73 57.62 44.88 -10.66
N LEU A 74 56.40 45.01 -11.20
CA LEU A 74 55.44 43.90 -11.37
C LEU A 74 55.45 43.32 -12.80
N GLU A 75 56.26 43.90 -13.69
CA GLU A 75 56.47 43.43 -15.07
C GLU A 75 57.33 42.15 -15.13
N ASN A 76 58.02 41.79 -14.03
CA ASN A 76 58.82 40.55 -13.92
C ASN A 76 58.11 39.40 -13.19
N LEU A 77 56.83 39.55 -12.82
CA LEU A 77 56.08 38.52 -12.09
C LEU A 77 54.69 38.21 -12.68
N MET A 78 54.37 38.77 -13.85
CA MET A 78 53.16 38.46 -14.61
C MET A 78 53.53 37.81 -15.93
N PRO A 79 53.00 36.61 -16.26
CA PRO A 79 53.27 35.96 -17.53
C PRO A 79 52.75 36.83 -18.69
N THR A 80 53.55 36.91 -19.75
CA THR A 80 53.29 37.78 -20.92
C THR A 80 51.99 37.43 -21.66
N GLU A 81 51.43 38.38 -22.39
CA GLU A 81 50.14 38.26 -23.11
C GLU A 81 50.11 37.08 -24.12
N LYS A 82 51.28 36.65 -24.62
CA LYS A 82 51.44 35.40 -25.38
C LYS A 82 51.30 34.12 -24.52
N GLN A 83 51.83 34.11 -23.30
CA GLN A 83 51.62 33.01 -22.34
C GLN A 83 50.17 32.94 -21.85
N TRP A 84 49.46 34.08 -21.83
CA TRP A 84 48.04 34.11 -21.50
C TRP A 84 47.17 33.63 -22.66
N GLN A 85 47.56 33.87 -23.92
CA GLN A 85 46.93 33.25 -25.09
C GLN A 85 47.25 31.75 -25.19
N ASP A 86 48.49 31.31 -24.94
CA ASP A 86 48.85 29.88 -24.91
C ASP A 86 48.13 29.13 -23.75
N PHE A 87 47.95 29.78 -22.60
CA PHE A 87 47.19 29.22 -21.48
C PHE A 87 45.68 29.17 -21.78
N ARG A 88 45.14 30.14 -22.54
CA ARG A 88 43.73 30.18 -22.95
C ARG A 88 43.44 29.25 -24.12
N GLU A 89 44.38 29.07 -25.06
CA GLU A 89 44.34 28.04 -26.10
C GLU A 89 44.55 26.65 -25.50
N SER A 90 45.38 26.48 -24.48
CA SER A 90 45.51 25.24 -23.70
C SER A 90 44.24 24.91 -22.90
N LEU A 91 43.56 25.89 -22.30
CA LEU A 91 42.28 25.68 -21.59
C LEU A 91 41.08 25.48 -22.53
N MET A 92 41.06 26.11 -23.70
CA MET A 92 40.03 25.92 -24.71
C MET A 92 40.25 24.63 -25.53
N SER A 93 41.48 24.14 -25.67
CA SER A 93 41.78 22.82 -26.24
C SER A 93 41.55 21.67 -25.25
N ILE A 94 41.65 21.89 -23.93
CA ILE A 94 41.30 20.87 -22.92
C ILE A 94 39.77 20.73 -22.73
N ARG A 95 38.98 21.78 -22.97
CA ARG A 95 37.51 21.69 -23.00
C ARG A 95 36.96 21.19 -24.34
N GLY A 96 37.71 21.35 -25.44
CA GLY A 96 37.36 20.90 -26.78
C GLY A 96 37.77 19.47 -27.14
N ASN A 97 38.84 18.93 -26.56
CA ASN A 97 39.38 17.59 -26.89
C ASN A 97 39.05 16.48 -25.87
N VAL A 98 38.04 16.65 -25.01
CA VAL A 98 37.50 15.56 -24.15
C VAL A 98 36.10 15.11 -24.63
N ALA A 99 35.57 15.70 -25.71
CA ALA A 99 34.29 15.29 -26.27
C ALA A 99 34.39 14.39 -27.50
N ASP A 100 35.47 14.41 -28.30
CA ASP A 100 35.61 13.46 -29.42
C ASP A 100 37.08 13.29 -29.85
N LYS A 101 37.53 12.02 -29.88
CA LYS A 101 38.80 11.48 -30.43
C LYS A 101 40.11 11.77 -29.70
N ILE A 102 40.59 10.77 -28.95
CA ILE A 102 41.98 10.31 -29.09
C ILE A 102 41.98 8.80 -29.31
N GLU A 103 42.43 8.45 -30.52
CA GLU A 103 42.88 7.12 -30.93
C GLU A 103 44.04 6.67 -30.05
N ILE A 104 43.95 5.44 -29.54
CA ILE A 104 45.02 4.80 -28.79
C ILE A 104 45.99 4.13 -29.77
N ASP A 105 47.26 4.51 -29.62
CA ASP A 105 48.50 3.95 -30.14
C ASP A 105 48.44 2.43 -30.49
N PRO A 106 48.78 1.99 -31.73
CA PRO A 106 48.68 0.60 -32.17
C PRO A 106 49.52 -0.40 -31.35
N ARG A 107 50.57 0.04 -30.65
CA ARG A 107 51.43 -0.87 -29.86
C ARG A 107 50.96 -1.12 -28.43
N ILE A 108 50.14 -0.23 -27.86
CA ILE A 108 49.62 -0.39 -26.49
C ILE A 108 48.37 -1.27 -26.47
N LYS A 109 47.64 -1.34 -27.59
CA LYS A 109 46.54 -2.28 -27.81
C LYS A 109 47.01 -3.73 -27.92
N GLU A 110 48.21 -3.97 -28.49
CA GLU A 110 48.77 -5.32 -28.61
C GLU A 110 49.24 -5.90 -27.26
N PHE A 111 49.80 -5.10 -26.36
CA PHE A 111 50.19 -5.58 -25.01
C PHE A 111 49.00 -5.81 -24.08
N GLY A 112 47.89 -5.08 -24.26
CA GLY A 112 46.64 -5.32 -23.53
C GLY A 112 45.87 -6.54 -24.03
N ILE A 113 45.80 -6.74 -25.35
CA ILE A 113 45.05 -7.86 -25.95
C ILE A 113 45.80 -9.20 -25.80
N THR A 114 47.13 -9.20 -25.78
CA THR A 114 47.92 -10.43 -25.53
C THR A 114 47.75 -10.93 -24.11
N LYS A 115 47.81 -10.05 -23.09
CA LYS A 115 47.46 -10.43 -21.71
C LYS A 115 45.98 -10.78 -21.54
N TYR A 116 45.08 -10.06 -22.20
CA TYR A 116 43.64 -10.36 -22.12
C TYR A 116 43.28 -11.68 -22.82
N ARG A 117 43.99 -12.06 -23.89
CA ARG A 117 43.90 -13.40 -24.50
C ARG A 117 44.55 -14.47 -23.64
N GLU A 118 45.68 -14.20 -22.98
CA GLU A 118 46.24 -15.14 -21.97
C GLU A 118 45.25 -15.36 -20.83
N TYR A 119 44.60 -14.31 -20.32
CA TYR A 119 43.59 -14.45 -19.27
C TYR A 119 42.31 -15.13 -19.76
N ARG A 120 41.88 -14.87 -21.00
CA ARG A 120 40.70 -15.53 -21.58
C ARG A 120 40.96 -16.98 -21.98
N THR A 121 42.14 -17.31 -22.51
CA THR A 121 42.54 -18.71 -22.76
C THR A 121 42.80 -19.46 -21.46
N TRP A 122 43.32 -18.79 -20.41
CA TRP A 122 43.39 -19.35 -19.06
C TRP A 122 42.00 -19.58 -18.44
N PHE A 123 41.02 -18.71 -18.74
CA PHE A 123 39.63 -18.84 -18.25
C PHE A 123 38.84 -19.88 -19.04
N ASP A 124 38.99 -19.92 -20.37
CA ASP A 124 38.35 -20.89 -21.26
C ASP A 124 38.96 -22.29 -21.09
N GLN A 125 40.27 -22.43 -20.84
CA GLN A 125 40.88 -23.72 -20.46
C GLN A 125 40.33 -24.27 -19.13
N ARG A 126 40.00 -23.38 -18.18
CA ARG A 126 39.43 -23.78 -16.88
C ARG A 126 37.93 -24.10 -16.96
N LEU A 127 37.23 -23.48 -17.90
CA LEU A 127 35.84 -23.79 -18.24
C LEU A 127 35.73 -25.09 -19.04
N ASP A 128 36.62 -25.32 -20.01
CA ASP A 128 36.72 -26.58 -20.75
C ASP A 128 37.25 -27.73 -19.89
N ASP A 129 38.14 -27.49 -18.91
CA ASP A 129 38.54 -28.50 -17.92
C ASP A 129 37.41 -28.81 -16.93
N ALA A 130 36.56 -27.84 -16.58
CA ALA A 130 35.37 -28.05 -15.75
C ALA A 130 34.24 -28.76 -16.53
N ILE A 131 34.10 -28.49 -17.82
CA ILE A 131 33.15 -29.15 -18.72
C ILE A 131 33.66 -30.55 -19.09
N LYS A 132 34.96 -30.78 -19.34
CA LYS A 132 35.55 -32.12 -19.47
C LYS A 132 35.53 -32.92 -18.18
N ALA A 133 35.66 -32.28 -17.01
CA ALA A 133 35.45 -32.93 -15.72
C ALA A 133 33.98 -33.30 -15.48
N ALA A 134 33.03 -32.59 -16.11
CA ALA A 134 31.60 -32.90 -16.08
C ALA A 134 31.17 -33.92 -17.17
N GLU A 135 31.78 -33.90 -18.36
CA GLU A 135 31.54 -34.86 -19.46
C GLU A 135 32.20 -36.22 -19.21
N ASN A 136 33.35 -36.26 -18.53
CA ASN A 136 33.95 -37.51 -18.04
C ASN A 136 33.09 -38.21 -16.96
N HIS A 137 32.05 -37.54 -16.47
CA HIS A 137 31.04 -38.12 -15.58
C HIS A 137 29.73 -38.53 -16.30
N GLN A 138 29.62 -38.38 -17.63
CA GLN A 138 28.38 -38.63 -18.36
C GLN A 138 28.45 -39.60 -19.54
N ASN A 139 29.58 -40.23 -19.85
CA ASN A 139 29.63 -41.35 -20.81
C ASN A 139 30.50 -42.52 -20.35
N SER A 140 30.13 -43.10 -19.20
CA SER A 140 30.23 -44.54 -18.98
C SER A 140 28.89 -45.05 -18.46
N TYR A 141 27.90 -45.09 -19.35
CA TYR A 141 26.77 -46.00 -19.16
C TYR A 141 27.27 -47.42 -19.44
N GLN A 142 27.48 -48.19 -18.39
CA GLN A 142 26.98 -49.55 -18.32
C GLN A 142 27.03 -50.09 -16.89
N GLU A 143 25.82 -50.40 -16.41
CA GLU A 143 25.46 -51.45 -15.47
C GLU A 143 25.87 -51.38 -13.98
N ASN A 144 24.80 -51.38 -13.19
CA ASN A 144 24.59 -52.15 -11.97
C ASN A 144 24.96 -51.54 -10.59
N ASN A 145 23.87 -51.28 -9.85
CA ASN A 145 23.67 -51.47 -8.42
C ASN A 145 24.64 -50.83 -7.42
N SER A 146 24.28 -49.63 -6.93
CA SER A 146 24.63 -49.23 -5.55
C SER A 146 23.84 -48.07 -4.94
N ILE A 147 22.67 -47.67 -5.48
CA ILE A 147 21.79 -46.67 -4.83
C ILE A 147 20.51 -47.34 -4.28
N GLN A 148 20.64 -48.59 -3.83
CA GLN A 148 19.65 -49.24 -2.96
C GLN A 148 20.07 -49.15 -1.48
N SER A 149 21.38 -49.04 -1.17
CA SER A 149 21.86 -49.17 0.22
C SER A 149 21.73 -47.91 1.07
N ALA A 150 21.63 -46.71 0.47
CA ALA A 150 21.49 -45.45 1.21
C ALA A 150 20.04 -45.09 1.56
N PHE A 151 19.07 -45.51 0.72
CA PHE A 151 17.65 -45.34 1.03
C PHE A 151 17.11 -46.46 1.94
N ASP A 152 17.70 -47.66 1.93
CA ASP A 152 17.36 -48.72 2.89
C ASP A 152 17.91 -48.44 4.31
N THR A 153 19.05 -47.77 4.46
CA THR A 153 19.55 -47.39 5.80
C THR A 153 18.73 -46.26 6.42
N ILE A 154 18.32 -45.27 5.63
CA ILE A 154 17.54 -44.13 6.12
C ILE A 154 16.06 -44.53 6.33
N SER A 155 15.52 -45.43 5.50
CA SER A 155 14.18 -45.98 5.72
C SER A 155 14.12 -47.03 6.84
N MET A 156 15.23 -47.71 7.19
CA MET A 156 15.34 -48.52 8.41
C MET A 156 15.34 -47.67 9.68
N ILE A 157 16.06 -46.53 9.70
CA ILE A 157 16.09 -45.65 10.88
C ILE A 157 14.74 -44.95 11.08
N ALA A 158 14.06 -44.56 10.00
CA ALA A 158 12.75 -43.92 10.06
C ALA A 158 11.59 -44.88 10.35
N LYS A 159 11.67 -46.17 9.97
CA LYS A 159 10.66 -47.19 10.32
C LYS A 159 10.78 -47.75 11.74
N GLN A 160 11.90 -47.50 12.42
CA GLN A 160 12.08 -47.98 13.81
C GLN A 160 11.51 -47.02 14.86
N SER A 161 11.02 -45.84 14.46
CA SER A 161 10.55 -44.82 15.40
C SER A 161 9.03 -44.66 15.44
N TYR A 162 8.27 -45.16 14.46
CA TYR A 162 6.80 -45.16 14.50
C TYR A 162 6.21 -46.31 13.65
N SER A 163 6.02 -47.47 14.28
CA SER A 163 5.02 -48.45 13.84
C SER A 163 4.31 -49.03 15.06
N ALA A 164 3.00 -49.08 14.96
CA ALA A 164 2.08 -49.61 15.96
C ALA A 164 2.26 -51.12 16.15
N GLU A 165 2.68 -51.54 17.33
CA GLU A 165 2.34 -52.84 17.91
C GLU A 165 2.56 -52.78 19.43
N THR A 166 1.50 -52.40 20.15
CA THR A 166 1.25 -52.73 21.57
C THR A 166 -0.21 -52.37 21.87
N LYS A 167 -1.12 -52.96 21.08
CA LYS A 167 -2.51 -53.18 21.46
C LYS A 167 -2.61 -54.65 21.87
N GLU A 168 -2.32 -54.92 23.13
CA GLU A 168 -2.89 -55.96 23.99
C GLU A 168 -2.01 -56.04 25.24
N HIS A 169 -2.62 -56.15 26.42
CA HIS A 169 -2.03 -55.99 27.76
C HIS A 169 -1.92 -54.56 28.30
N LEU A 170 -3.06 -53.89 28.49
CA LEU A 170 -3.30 -53.00 29.64
C LEU A 170 -4.79 -52.70 29.84
N SER A 171 -5.66 -53.67 29.54
CA SER A 171 -7.11 -53.65 29.83
C SER A 171 -7.45 -54.09 31.27
N LYS A 172 -6.48 -54.07 32.19
CA LYS A 172 -6.71 -54.34 33.60
C LYS A 172 -5.89 -53.37 34.41
N ASN A 173 -6.58 -52.49 35.14
CA ASN A 173 -6.18 -51.77 36.37
C ASN A 173 -6.73 -50.33 36.44
N VAL A 174 -8.01 -50.14 36.13
CA VAL A 174 -8.77 -48.99 36.65
C VAL A 174 -9.91 -49.55 37.49
N VAL A 175 -9.57 -49.99 38.70
CA VAL A 175 -10.50 -50.09 39.83
C VAL A 175 -9.79 -49.62 41.08
N ALA A 176 -10.42 -48.64 41.71
CA ALA A 176 -10.30 -48.20 43.11
C ALA A 176 -8.98 -47.56 43.55
N PHE A 177 -9.09 -46.27 43.94
CA PHE A 177 -8.91 -45.90 45.34
C PHE A 177 -9.82 -44.71 45.68
N ALA A 178 -10.90 -45.00 46.39
CA ALA A 178 -11.58 -44.02 47.23
C ALA A 178 -11.03 -44.13 48.66
N ARG A 179 -10.84 -43.00 49.34
CA ARG A 179 -10.80 -42.93 50.82
C ARG A 179 -11.49 -41.66 51.32
N PRO A 180 -12.13 -41.68 52.51
CA PRO A 180 -13.21 -40.75 52.87
C PRO A 180 -12.82 -39.68 53.93
N LEU A 181 -13.67 -38.64 53.98
CA LEU A 181 -14.01 -37.73 55.10
C LEU A 181 -12.92 -36.82 55.72
N ALA A 182 -13.07 -35.49 55.54
CA ALA A 182 -13.27 -34.52 56.62
C ALA A 182 -13.51 -33.07 56.10
N SER A 183 -14.58 -32.47 56.64
CA SER A 183 -15.00 -31.06 56.78
C SER A 183 -14.30 -29.88 56.08
N ASP A 184 -15.18 -29.01 55.56
CA ASP A 184 -15.10 -27.54 55.42
C ASP A 184 -14.16 -26.92 54.38
N ASN A 185 -14.75 -26.46 53.25
CA ASN A 185 -14.72 -25.06 52.77
C ASN A 185 -15.27 -24.93 51.33
N ASN A 186 -16.56 -24.61 51.20
CA ASN A 186 -17.34 -24.60 49.95
C ASN A 186 -17.13 -23.38 49.02
N THR A 187 -16.02 -22.66 49.07
CA THR A 187 -15.84 -21.44 48.22
C THR A 187 -14.65 -21.48 47.26
N GLU A 188 -13.63 -22.32 47.51
CA GLU A 188 -12.45 -22.40 46.63
C GLU A 188 -12.63 -23.42 45.48
N GLU A 189 -13.46 -24.46 45.66
CA GLU A 189 -13.71 -25.46 44.61
C GLU A 189 -14.58 -24.94 43.46
N GLU A 190 -15.51 -24.02 43.71
CA GLU A 190 -16.31 -23.39 42.65
C GLU A 190 -15.45 -22.52 41.73
N GLN A 191 -14.53 -21.73 42.27
CA GLN A 191 -13.61 -20.91 41.45
C GLN A 191 -12.64 -21.76 40.63
N SER A 192 -12.10 -22.84 41.21
CA SER A 192 -11.23 -23.76 40.45
C SER A 192 -12.00 -24.55 39.37
N SER A 193 -13.27 -24.86 39.64
CA SER A 193 -14.16 -25.53 38.69
C SER A 193 -14.57 -24.59 37.56
N GLN A 194 -14.85 -23.32 37.85
CA GLN A 194 -15.13 -22.29 36.85
C GLN A 194 -13.91 -22.04 35.96
N GLN A 195 -12.72 -21.91 36.53
CA GLN A 195 -11.47 -21.75 35.76
C GLN A 195 -11.19 -22.96 34.87
N ARG A 196 -11.53 -24.18 35.30
CA ARG A 196 -11.43 -25.39 34.46
C ARG A 196 -12.48 -25.40 33.35
N MET A 197 -13.69 -24.92 33.61
CA MET A 197 -14.74 -24.79 32.60
C MET A 197 -14.40 -23.71 31.56
N ASP A 198 -13.84 -22.58 31.98
CA ASP A 198 -13.38 -21.50 31.09
C ASP A 198 -12.18 -21.96 30.25
N ALA A 199 -11.21 -22.65 30.87
CA ALA A 199 -10.09 -23.24 30.12
C ALA A 199 -10.56 -24.31 29.11
N MET A 200 -11.58 -25.09 29.46
CA MET A 200 -12.18 -26.07 28.54
C MET A 200 -12.98 -25.40 27.42
N GLN A 201 -13.65 -24.27 27.70
CA GLN A 201 -14.33 -23.45 26.68
C GLN A 201 -13.32 -22.81 25.71
N ASP A 202 -12.20 -22.30 26.22
CA ASP A 202 -11.11 -21.76 25.39
C ASP A 202 -10.47 -22.84 24.52
N GLU A 203 -10.23 -24.04 25.06
CA GLU A 203 -9.75 -25.18 24.26
C GLU A 203 -10.76 -25.59 23.17
N LEU A 204 -12.05 -25.63 23.49
CA LEU A 204 -13.11 -25.91 22.51
C LEU A 204 -13.16 -24.82 21.43
N MET A 205 -13.02 -23.54 21.79
CA MET A 205 -13.00 -22.43 20.85
C MET A 205 -11.76 -22.48 19.95
N GLN A 206 -10.59 -22.84 20.49
CA GLN A 206 -9.38 -23.05 19.71
C GLN A 206 -9.50 -24.25 18.76
N ILE A 207 -10.10 -25.35 19.21
CA ILE A 207 -10.38 -26.52 18.38
C ILE A 207 -11.35 -26.13 17.26
N GLN A 208 -12.40 -25.37 17.56
CA GLN A 208 -13.39 -24.90 16.60
C GLN A 208 -12.76 -23.95 15.55
N LEU A 209 -11.91 -23.01 15.98
CA LEU A 209 -11.11 -22.15 15.10
C LEU A 209 -10.14 -22.95 14.22
N LYS A 210 -9.54 -24.02 14.76
CA LYS A 210 -8.65 -24.91 14.01
C LYS A 210 -9.42 -25.71 12.95
N TYR A 211 -10.61 -26.20 13.28
CA TYR A 211 -11.50 -26.84 12.30
C TYR A 211 -12.00 -25.85 11.24
N GLN A 212 -12.34 -24.62 11.62
CA GLN A 212 -12.73 -23.57 10.67
C GLN A 212 -11.59 -23.28 9.67
N ARG A 213 -10.35 -23.12 10.16
CA ARG A 213 -9.16 -22.92 9.33
C ARG A 213 -8.87 -24.13 8.43
N GLU A 214 -9.07 -25.34 8.93
CA GLU A 214 -8.87 -26.56 8.15
C GLU A 214 -9.96 -26.74 7.08
N ILE A 215 -11.20 -26.36 7.36
CA ILE A 215 -12.28 -26.31 6.36
C ILE A 215 -11.96 -25.29 5.27
N GLU A 216 -11.55 -24.06 5.62
CA GLU A 216 -11.14 -23.05 4.64
C GLU A 216 -9.92 -23.50 3.81
N ARG A 217 -8.97 -24.21 4.45
CA ARG A 217 -7.83 -24.80 3.76
C ARG A 217 -8.29 -25.88 2.78
N LEU A 218 -9.17 -26.78 3.19
CA LEU A 218 -9.73 -27.83 2.33
C LEU A 218 -10.61 -27.25 1.21
N GLU A 219 -11.28 -26.13 1.43
CA GLU A 219 -12.00 -25.38 0.39
C GLU A 219 -11.03 -24.72 -0.60
N ARG A 220 -9.92 -24.14 -0.12
CA ARG A 220 -8.83 -23.64 -0.97
C ARG A 220 -8.18 -24.75 -1.78
N GLU A 221 -7.82 -25.86 -1.16
CA GLU A 221 -7.27 -27.04 -1.83
C GLU A 221 -8.29 -27.63 -2.81
N ASN A 222 -9.59 -27.67 -2.50
CA ASN A 222 -10.62 -28.06 -3.47
C ASN A 222 -10.76 -27.06 -4.64
N LYS A 223 -10.65 -25.75 -4.39
CA LYS A 223 -10.70 -24.72 -5.44
C LYS A 223 -9.47 -24.81 -6.33
N GLU A 224 -8.31 -25.12 -5.75
CA GLU A 224 -7.04 -25.29 -6.44
C GLU A 224 -6.97 -26.62 -7.20
N LEU A 225 -7.49 -27.71 -6.63
CA LEU A 225 -7.72 -28.98 -7.32
C LEU A 225 -8.75 -28.84 -8.45
N ARG A 226 -9.80 -28.04 -8.28
CA ARG A 226 -10.73 -27.69 -9.39
C ARG A 226 -10.01 -26.92 -10.49
N LYS A 227 -9.14 -25.96 -10.16
CA LYS A 227 -8.28 -25.25 -11.12
C LYS A 227 -7.26 -26.19 -11.78
N GLN A 228 -6.68 -27.13 -11.05
CA GLN A 228 -5.74 -28.13 -11.59
C GLN A 228 -6.44 -29.18 -12.45
N ILE A 229 -7.68 -29.56 -12.13
CA ILE A 229 -8.53 -30.43 -12.97
C ILE A 229 -8.93 -29.67 -14.25
N LEU A 230 -9.19 -28.36 -14.17
CA LEU A 230 -9.37 -27.49 -15.33
C LEU A 230 -8.12 -27.40 -16.22
N LEU A 231 -6.92 -27.44 -15.63
CA LEU A 231 -5.64 -27.37 -16.37
C LEU A 231 -5.13 -28.73 -16.87
N ARG A 232 -5.37 -29.83 -16.14
CA ARG A 232 -5.01 -31.21 -16.55
C ARG A 232 -6.05 -31.85 -17.44
N GLY A 233 -7.30 -31.38 -17.41
CA GLY A 233 -8.37 -31.79 -18.30
C GLY A 233 -8.28 -31.12 -19.67
N ASN A 234 -7.22 -31.40 -20.43
CA ASN A 234 -7.10 -30.96 -21.83
C ASN A 234 -7.99 -31.78 -22.80
N GLN A 235 -9.05 -32.42 -22.29
CA GLN A 235 -10.21 -32.73 -23.09
C GLN A 235 -11.06 -31.48 -23.13
N LYS A 236 -11.25 -30.94 -24.33
CA LYS A 236 -12.28 -29.96 -24.65
C LYS A 236 -13.63 -30.49 -24.17
N PHE A 237 -13.97 -30.29 -22.90
CA PHE A 237 -15.35 -30.09 -22.54
C PHE A 237 -15.70 -28.80 -23.25
N THR A 238 -16.30 -28.94 -24.44
CA THR A 238 -17.26 -27.94 -24.87
C THR A 238 -18.11 -27.70 -23.64
N ASN A 239 -17.97 -26.54 -22.99
CA ASN A 239 -19.01 -26.03 -22.13
C ASN A 239 -20.25 -26.14 -23.01
N LYS A 240 -21.04 -27.20 -22.82
CA LYS A 240 -22.40 -27.24 -23.34
C LYS A 240 -23.05 -26.15 -22.52
N LYS A 241 -22.90 -24.90 -22.99
CA LYS A 241 -23.68 -23.75 -22.55
C LYS A 241 -25.09 -24.31 -22.52
N ILE A 242 -25.63 -24.54 -21.32
CA ILE A 242 -27.04 -24.84 -21.18
C ILE A 242 -27.70 -23.74 -21.99
N LYS A 243 -28.47 -24.10 -23.02
CA LYS A 243 -29.06 -23.12 -23.93
C LYS A 243 -29.97 -22.26 -23.05
N LYS A 244 -29.48 -21.08 -22.65
CA LYS A 244 -30.26 -20.12 -21.90
C LYS A 244 -31.45 -19.74 -22.76
N SER A 245 -32.64 -19.65 -22.16
CA SER A 245 -33.79 -19.16 -22.91
C SER A 245 -33.53 -17.71 -23.35
N LEU A 246 -34.21 -17.23 -24.40
CA LEU A 246 -34.08 -15.83 -24.82
C LEU A 246 -34.36 -14.86 -23.67
N ILE A 247 -35.34 -15.18 -22.82
CA ILE A 247 -35.71 -14.32 -21.71
C ILE A 247 -34.70 -14.37 -20.57
N ASP A 248 -34.04 -15.51 -20.34
CA ASP A 248 -32.90 -15.58 -19.41
C ASP A 248 -31.74 -14.72 -19.92
N MET A 249 -31.43 -14.79 -21.23
CA MET A 249 -30.39 -13.93 -21.83
C MET A 249 -30.77 -12.44 -21.77
N TYR A 250 -32.05 -12.12 -22.00
CA TYR A 250 -32.55 -10.75 -21.88
C TYR A 250 -32.49 -10.24 -20.43
N SER A 251 -32.81 -11.10 -19.45
CA SER A 251 -32.69 -10.76 -18.04
C SER A 251 -31.23 -10.54 -17.64
N ASP A 252 -30.31 -11.37 -18.13
CA ASP A 252 -28.87 -11.19 -17.91
C ASP A 252 -28.37 -9.85 -18.46
N VAL A 253 -28.85 -9.44 -19.65
CA VAL A 253 -28.54 -8.13 -20.24
C VAL A 253 -29.12 -7.00 -19.39
N LEU A 254 -30.38 -7.10 -18.98
CA LEU A 254 -31.03 -6.10 -18.11
C LEU A 254 -30.29 -5.91 -16.79
N ASP A 255 -29.80 -7.01 -16.22
CA ASP A 255 -29.13 -7.00 -14.94
C ASP A 255 -27.71 -6.42 -15.06
N GLU A 256 -26.95 -6.80 -16.10
CA GLU A 256 -25.65 -6.20 -16.37
C GLU A 256 -25.76 -4.69 -16.64
N LEU A 257 -26.82 -4.27 -17.34
CA LEU A 257 -27.09 -2.86 -17.56
C LEU A 257 -27.43 -2.14 -16.26
N ASN A 258 -28.30 -2.70 -15.41
CA ASN A 258 -28.58 -2.12 -14.10
C ASN A 258 -27.31 -1.96 -13.24
N ASP A 259 -26.39 -2.94 -13.27
CA ASP A 259 -25.12 -2.87 -12.52
C ASP A 259 -24.17 -1.80 -13.06
N TYR A 260 -24.21 -1.54 -14.38
CA TYR A 260 -23.48 -0.46 -15.03
C TYR A 260 -24.06 0.94 -14.69
N ASP A 261 -25.36 1.03 -14.45
CA ASP A 261 -26.14 2.28 -14.48
C ASP A 261 -26.26 3.05 -13.16
N SER A 262 -25.34 2.89 -12.21
CA SER A 262 -25.33 3.76 -11.03
C SER A 262 -25.09 5.26 -11.36
N ALA A 263 -24.67 5.58 -12.59
CA ALA A 263 -24.37 6.94 -13.05
C ALA A 263 -25.00 7.37 -14.39
N TYR A 264 -25.58 6.46 -15.18
CA TYR A 264 -26.25 6.77 -16.45
C TYR A 264 -27.70 6.27 -16.40
N SER A 265 -28.56 6.61 -17.37
CA SER A 265 -29.99 6.22 -17.45
C SER A 265 -30.20 5.21 -18.59
N THR A 266 -29.20 4.35 -18.84
CA THR A 266 -29.19 3.41 -19.98
C THR A 266 -30.07 2.18 -19.76
N ALA A 267 -30.23 1.70 -18.52
CA ALA A 267 -31.09 0.58 -18.16
C ALA A 267 -32.58 0.87 -18.40
N ASP A 268 -32.95 2.15 -18.45
CA ASP A 268 -34.30 2.60 -18.79
C ASP A 268 -34.63 2.40 -20.28
N HIS A 269 -33.67 2.08 -21.14
CA HIS A 269 -33.97 1.94 -22.57
C HIS A 269 -34.50 0.56 -22.96
N LEU A 270 -34.46 -0.43 -22.06
CA LEU A 270 -34.95 -1.78 -22.35
C LEU A 270 -36.40 -1.97 -21.88
N PRO A 271 -37.28 -2.55 -22.72
CA PRO A 271 -38.68 -2.69 -22.39
C PRO A 271 -38.98 -3.55 -21.17
N ARG A 272 -39.96 -3.11 -20.37
CA ARG A 272 -40.48 -3.84 -19.20
C ARG A 272 -41.99 -3.65 -19.12
N VAL A 273 -42.71 -4.64 -18.61
CA VAL A 273 -44.16 -4.52 -18.37
C VAL A 273 -44.38 -4.08 -16.93
N VAL A 274 -44.82 -2.85 -16.74
CA VAL A 274 -45.09 -2.26 -15.43
C VAL A 274 -46.57 -2.41 -15.12
N VAL A 275 -46.89 -3.07 -14.01
CA VAL A 275 -48.27 -3.31 -13.59
C VAL A 275 -48.71 -2.24 -12.59
N VAL A 276 -49.75 -1.48 -12.95
CA VAL A 276 -50.27 -0.36 -12.14
C VAL A 276 -51.77 -0.50 -11.98
N GLY A 277 -52.28 -0.21 -10.78
CA GLY A 277 -53.71 -0.26 -10.47
C GLY A 277 -53.99 0.34 -9.10
N ASP A 278 -55.25 0.67 -8.85
CA ASP A 278 -55.69 1.06 -7.51
C ASP A 278 -55.54 -0.10 -6.52
N GLN A 279 -55.40 0.20 -5.23
CA GLN A 279 -55.41 -0.83 -4.20
C GLN A 279 -56.69 -1.67 -4.29
N SER A 280 -56.54 -3.01 -4.25
CA SER A 280 -57.65 -3.98 -4.38
C SER A 280 -58.30 -4.12 -5.77
N SER A 281 -57.71 -3.53 -6.83
CA SER A 281 -58.18 -3.68 -8.23
C SER A 281 -57.96 -5.08 -8.83
N GLY A 282 -57.42 -6.02 -8.07
CA GLY A 282 -57.09 -7.38 -8.54
C GLY A 282 -55.72 -7.48 -9.22
N LYS A 283 -54.86 -6.46 -9.11
CA LYS A 283 -53.51 -6.42 -9.69
C LYS A 283 -52.69 -7.69 -9.45
N THR A 284 -52.51 -8.05 -8.17
CA THR A 284 -51.75 -9.24 -7.77
C THR A 284 -52.42 -10.52 -8.27
N SER A 285 -53.75 -10.59 -8.27
CA SER A 285 -54.49 -11.74 -8.82
C SER A 285 -54.27 -11.91 -10.33
N VAL A 286 -54.23 -10.82 -11.10
CA VAL A 286 -53.93 -10.88 -12.55
C VAL A 286 -52.51 -11.39 -12.77
N LEU A 287 -51.53 -10.90 -12.00
CA LEU A 287 -50.14 -11.37 -12.05
C LEU A 287 -50.02 -12.86 -11.73
N GLU A 288 -50.71 -13.35 -10.71
CA GLU A 288 -50.73 -14.78 -10.36
C GLU A 288 -51.37 -15.63 -11.46
N MET A 289 -52.38 -15.11 -12.16
CA MET A 289 -53.00 -15.78 -13.30
C MET A 289 -52.05 -15.83 -14.52
N ILE A 290 -51.28 -14.77 -14.77
CA ILE A 290 -50.27 -14.74 -15.84
C ILE A 290 -49.09 -15.67 -15.51
N ALA A 291 -48.60 -15.65 -14.26
CA ALA A 291 -47.54 -16.54 -13.78
C ALA A 291 -48.02 -17.99 -13.57
N GLN A 292 -49.33 -18.24 -13.63
CA GLN A 292 -49.98 -19.52 -13.35
C GLN A 292 -49.67 -20.14 -11.98
N ALA A 293 -49.18 -19.33 -11.04
CA ALA A 293 -48.87 -19.72 -9.67
C ALA A 293 -49.28 -18.63 -8.66
N ARG A 294 -49.81 -19.05 -7.51
CA ARG A 294 -50.21 -18.16 -6.41
C ARG A 294 -48.98 -17.82 -5.56
N ILE A 295 -48.10 -16.94 -6.06
CA ILE A 295 -46.77 -16.67 -5.47
C ILE A 295 -46.76 -15.53 -4.44
N PHE A 296 -47.79 -14.70 -4.39
CA PHE A 296 -47.81 -13.52 -3.52
C PHE A 296 -48.57 -13.80 -2.21
N PRO A 297 -48.15 -13.19 -1.08
CA PRO A 297 -48.89 -13.29 0.17
C PRO A 297 -50.25 -12.60 0.06
N ARG A 298 -51.26 -13.18 0.72
CA ARG A 298 -52.63 -12.65 0.81
C ARG A 298 -53.00 -12.50 2.27
N GLY A 299 -53.42 -11.30 2.67
CA GLY A 299 -54.01 -11.07 3.99
C GLY A 299 -55.12 -10.03 3.90
N GLY A 300 -56.18 -10.25 4.68
CA GLY A 300 -57.31 -9.33 4.74
C GLY A 300 -56.97 -8.14 5.62
N GLY A 301 -57.10 -6.92 5.07
CA GLY A 301 -57.03 -5.67 5.84
C GLY A 301 -55.65 -5.00 5.94
N GLU A 302 -54.55 -5.71 5.63
CA GLU A 302 -53.19 -5.16 5.67
C GLU A 302 -52.58 -5.05 4.26
N MET A 303 -51.77 -4.02 4.02
CA MET A 303 -51.05 -3.83 2.76
C MET A 303 -49.95 -4.89 2.59
N MET A 304 -50.13 -5.76 1.59
CA MET A 304 -49.23 -6.88 1.29
C MET A 304 -48.03 -6.47 0.44
N THR A 305 -48.24 -5.71 -0.65
CA THR A 305 -47.17 -5.31 -1.58
C THR A 305 -46.49 -4.01 -1.12
N ARG A 306 -45.42 -4.11 -0.32
CA ARG A 306 -44.67 -2.96 0.23
C ARG A 306 -43.49 -2.50 -0.62
N ALA A 307 -43.06 -3.32 -1.58
CA ALA A 307 -41.91 -3.05 -2.44
C ALA A 307 -42.18 -3.55 -3.87
N PRO A 308 -41.55 -2.98 -4.90
CA PRO A 308 -41.63 -3.48 -6.27
C PRO A 308 -41.14 -4.92 -6.40
N VAL A 309 -41.83 -5.73 -7.18
CA VAL A 309 -41.42 -7.12 -7.47
C VAL A 309 -41.22 -7.32 -8.97
N LYS A 310 -39.98 -7.58 -9.37
CA LYS A 310 -39.61 -7.97 -10.75
C LYS A 310 -39.74 -9.49 -10.88
N VAL A 311 -40.71 -9.93 -11.67
CA VAL A 311 -40.95 -11.33 -12.00
C VAL A 311 -40.57 -11.59 -13.45
N THR A 312 -39.53 -12.39 -13.67
CA THR A 312 -39.13 -12.85 -15.00
C THR A 312 -39.83 -14.17 -15.30
N LEU A 313 -40.75 -14.18 -16.27
CA LEU A 313 -41.47 -15.38 -16.70
C LEU A 313 -40.74 -16.05 -17.86
N SER A 314 -40.56 -17.36 -17.74
CA SER A 314 -39.89 -18.17 -18.75
C SER A 314 -40.58 -19.51 -18.96
N GLU A 315 -40.48 -20.02 -20.17
CA GLU A 315 -41.03 -21.31 -20.54
C GLU A 315 -40.10 -22.43 -20.06
N GLY A 316 -40.64 -23.45 -19.40
CA GLY A 316 -39.86 -24.57 -18.89
C GLY A 316 -40.68 -25.84 -18.75
N PRO A 317 -40.04 -27.02 -18.69
CA PRO A 317 -40.73 -28.30 -18.53
C PRO A 317 -41.34 -28.47 -17.13
N TYR A 318 -40.77 -27.81 -16.12
CA TYR A 318 -41.21 -27.86 -14.74
C TYR A 318 -41.65 -26.47 -14.27
N HIS A 319 -42.64 -26.44 -13.37
CA HIS A 319 -43.17 -25.20 -12.82
C HIS A 319 -42.42 -24.84 -11.53
N ILE A 320 -41.36 -24.04 -11.64
CA ILE A 320 -40.47 -23.69 -10.52
C ILE A 320 -40.28 -22.17 -10.39
N ALA A 321 -40.02 -21.70 -9.17
CA ALA A 321 -39.64 -20.32 -8.88
C ALA A 321 -38.26 -20.26 -8.21
N GLN A 322 -37.49 -19.23 -8.51
CA GLN A 322 -36.17 -19.00 -7.94
C GLN A 322 -35.94 -17.50 -7.71
N PHE A 323 -35.39 -17.13 -6.57
CA PHE A 323 -34.94 -15.75 -6.34
C PHE A 323 -33.55 -15.53 -6.92
N LYS A 324 -33.25 -14.32 -7.40
CA LYS A 324 -31.93 -14.02 -7.99
C LYS A 324 -30.77 -14.23 -7.01
N ASP A 325 -30.95 -13.84 -5.75
CA ASP A 325 -29.88 -13.89 -4.73
C ASP A 325 -29.76 -15.26 -4.03
N SER A 326 -30.55 -16.26 -4.45
CA SER A 326 -30.57 -17.58 -3.84
C SER A 326 -30.49 -18.67 -4.90
N SER A 327 -29.67 -19.68 -4.65
CA SER A 327 -29.61 -20.89 -5.48
C SER A 327 -30.80 -21.82 -5.24
N ARG A 328 -31.65 -21.55 -4.24
CA ARG A 328 -32.80 -22.38 -3.88
C ARG A 328 -33.92 -22.27 -4.92
N GLU A 329 -34.33 -23.41 -5.45
CA GLU A 329 -35.50 -23.55 -6.32
C GLU A 329 -36.71 -24.02 -5.50
N PHE A 330 -37.89 -23.48 -5.82
CA PHE A 330 -39.16 -23.83 -5.22
C PHE A 330 -40.07 -24.44 -6.29
N ASP A 331 -40.56 -25.65 -6.05
CA ASP A 331 -41.52 -26.33 -6.91
C ASP A 331 -42.94 -25.80 -6.66
N LEU A 332 -43.52 -25.14 -7.65
CA LEU A 332 -44.83 -24.49 -7.55
C LEU A 332 -45.98 -25.49 -7.64
N THR A 333 -45.71 -26.74 -8.01
CA THR A 333 -46.73 -27.81 -8.01
C THR A 333 -47.03 -28.33 -6.60
N LYS A 334 -46.08 -28.19 -5.67
CA LYS A 334 -46.24 -28.61 -4.28
C LYS A 334 -46.73 -27.45 -3.42
N GLU A 335 -47.86 -27.65 -2.76
CA GLU A 335 -48.46 -26.61 -1.91
C GLU A 335 -47.57 -26.19 -0.73
N SER A 336 -46.79 -27.12 -0.17
CA SER A 336 -45.85 -26.82 0.92
C SER A 336 -44.74 -25.86 0.50
N GLU A 337 -44.13 -26.08 -0.67
CA GLU A 337 -43.05 -25.25 -1.20
C GLU A 337 -43.60 -23.89 -1.70
N LEU A 338 -44.83 -23.88 -2.23
CA LEU A 338 -45.54 -22.65 -2.59
C LEU A 338 -45.87 -21.79 -1.36
N ALA A 339 -46.31 -22.39 -0.26
CA ALA A 339 -46.55 -21.69 1.00
C ALA A 339 -45.26 -21.12 1.60
N GLU A 340 -44.16 -21.86 1.48
CA GLU A 340 -42.84 -21.39 1.89
C GLU A 340 -42.34 -20.23 1.03
N LEU A 341 -42.50 -20.30 -0.30
CA LEU A 341 -42.20 -19.21 -1.21
C LEU A 341 -42.96 -17.93 -0.84
N ARG A 342 -44.26 -18.03 -0.52
CA ARG A 342 -45.06 -16.87 -0.08
C ARG A 342 -44.52 -16.25 1.19
N ARG A 343 -44.16 -17.08 2.18
CA ARG A 343 -43.54 -16.63 3.43
C ARG A 343 -42.22 -15.92 3.17
N GLU A 344 -41.40 -16.47 2.28
CA GLU A 344 -40.12 -15.90 1.91
C GLU A 344 -40.28 -14.54 1.20
N VAL A 345 -41.24 -14.43 0.27
CA VAL A 345 -41.60 -13.15 -0.37
C VAL A 345 -42.03 -12.12 0.68
N GLU A 346 -42.91 -12.50 1.60
CA GLU A 346 -43.39 -11.62 2.67
C GLU A 346 -42.25 -11.15 3.59
N LEU A 347 -41.35 -12.07 3.97
CA LEU A 347 -40.20 -11.76 4.80
C LEU A 347 -39.26 -10.76 4.11
N ARG A 348 -38.96 -10.96 2.82
CA ARG A 348 -38.13 -10.04 2.03
C ARG A 348 -38.76 -8.66 1.88
N MET A 349 -40.08 -8.60 1.67
CA MET A 349 -40.82 -7.34 1.63
C MET A 349 -40.79 -6.60 2.97
N LYS A 350 -40.84 -7.30 4.10
CA LYS A 350 -40.73 -6.68 5.43
C LYS A 350 -39.31 -6.19 5.70
N ASN A 351 -38.30 -6.98 5.33
CA ASN A 351 -36.89 -6.65 5.54
C ASN A 351 -36.38 -5.50 4.66
N SER A 352 -36.98 -5.28 3.47
CA SER A 352 -36.59 -4.17 2.58
C SER A 352 -37.04 -2.81 3.07
N VAL A 353 -38.00 -2.75 4.00
CA VAL A 353 -38.54 -1.51 4.56
C VAL A 353 -37.65 -1.05 5.72
N LYS A 354 -36.95 0.07 5.52
CA LYS A 354 -36.04 0.68 6.50
C LYS A 354 -36.61 1.98 7.06
N ASN A 355 -36.19 2.36 8.27
CA ASN A 355 -36.42 3.68 8.87
C ASN A 355 -37.89 4.04 9.18
N GLY A 356 -38.73 3.08 9.55
CA GLY A 356 -40.13 3.35 9.93
C GLY A 356 -41.05 3.78 8.77
N LYS A 357 -40.57 3.68 7.53
CA LYS A 357 -41.41 3.85 6.33
C LYS A 357 -42.34 2.64 6.17
N THR A 358 -43.40 2.79 5.36
CA THR A 358 -44.31 1.67 5.04
C THR A 358 -43.94 0.98 3.72
N VAL A 359 -43.30 1.71 2.79
CA VAL A 359 -42.92 1.22 1.45
C VAL A 359 -41.43 1.43 1.17
N SER A 360 -40.85 0.56 0.35
CA SER A 360 -39.43 0.61 -0.06
C SER A 360 -39.30 0.65 -1.59
N PRO A 361 -38.38 1.46 -2.14
CA PRO A 361 -38.04 1.42 -3.57
C PRO A 361 -37.18 0.21 -3.96
N ASP A 362 -36.65 -0.55 -3.01
CA ASP A 362 -35.79 -1.72 -3.26
C ASP A 362 -36.59 -2.82 -4.00
N VAL A 363 -36.08 -3.26 -5.16
CA VAL A 363 -36.78 -4.22 -6.04
C VAL A 363 -36.44 -5.66 -5.65
N ILE A 364 -37.47 -6.49 -5.44
CA ILE A 364 -37.31 -7.92 -5.24
C ILE A 364 -37.35 -8.62 -6.60
N SER A 365 -36.27 -9.30 -7.00
CA SER A 365 -36.18 -9.99 -8.29
C SER A 365 -36.32 -11.52 -8.15
N MET A 366 -37.23 -12.11 -8.92
CA MET A 366 -37.44 -13.56 -8.99
C MET A 366 -37.72 -14.02 -10.42
N THR A 367 -37.40 -15.28 -10.71
CA THR A 367 -37.66 -15.94 -11.99
C THR A 367 -38.63 -17.08 -11.77
N VAL A 368 -39.66 -17.16 -12.62
CA VAL A 368 -40.63 -18.26 -12.64
C VAL A 368 -40.53 -18.96 -13.99
N LYS A 369 -40.32 -20.27 -13.94
CA LYS A 369 -40.24 -21.19 -15.07
C LYS A 369 -41.46 -22.08 -15.04
N GLY A 370 -42.12 -22.30 -16.17
CA GLY A 370 -43.29 -23.18 -16.21
C GLY A 370 -43.77 -23.53 -17.61
N PRO A 371 -44.52 -24.63 -17.77
CA PRO A 371 -45.02 -25.05 -19.07
C PRO A 371 -46.12 -24.12 -19.56
N GLY A 372 -46.02 -23.65 -20.81
CA GLY A 372 -47.00 -22.75 -21.41
C GLY A 372 -47.02 -21.33 -20.86
N LEU A 373 -46.00 -20.92 -20.09
CA LEU A 373 -45.80 -19.53 -19.69
C LEU A 373 -45.26 -18.70 -20.86
N GLN A 374 -45.83 -17.52 -21.05
CA GLN A 374 -45.32 -16.56 -22.03
C GLN A 374 -44.08 -15.84 -21.48
N ARG A 375 -43.07 -15.68 -22.34
CA ARG A 375 -41.76 -15.13 -21.97
C ARG A 375 -41.85 -13.60 -21.87
N MET A 376 -41.80 -13.04 -20.66
CA MET A 376 -41.85 -11.59 -20.43
C MET A 376 -41.30 -11.20 -19.06
N VAL A 377 -40.94 -9.92 -18.88
CA VAL A 377 -40.54 -9.35 -17.58
C VAL A 377 -41.65 -8.45 -17.06
N LEU A 378 -42.19 -8.80 -15.89
CA LEU A 378 -43.27 -8.07 -15.22
C LEU A 378 -42.72 -7.38 -13.97
N VAL A 379 -43.12 -6.14 -13.73
CA VAL A 379 -42.80 -5.39 -12.52
C VAL A 379 -44.12 -5.07 -11.81
N ASP A 380 -44.36 -5.72 -10.67
CA ASP A 380 -45.48 -5.40 -9.80
C ASP A 380 -45.13 -4.22 -8.90
N LEU A 381 -45.93 -3.16 -8.94
CA LEU A 381 -45.76 -2.00 -8.07
C LEU A 381 -46.78 -2.05 -6.91
N PRO A 382 -46.52 -1.35 -5.79
CA PRO A 382 -47.56 -1.11 -4.80
C PRO A 382 -48.78 -0.42 -5.42
N GLY A 383 -49.99 -0.85 -5.04
CA GLY A 383 -51.23 -0.28 -5.57
C GLY A 383 -51.45 1.15 -5.08
N ILE A 384 -52.03 2.00 -5.95
CA ILE A 384 -52.28 3.42 -5.61
C ILE A 384 -53.37 3.50 -4.55
N ILE A 385 -53.07 4.19 -3.44
CA ILE A 385 -53.99 4.42 -2.32
C ILE A 385 -54.58 5.83 -2.38
N SER A 386 -55.86 5.98 -2.05
CA SER A 386 -56.53 7.29 -1.95
C SER A 386 -56.36 7.93 -0.57
N THR A 387 -56.31 7.10 0.49
CA THR A 387 -56.23 7.52 1.90
C THR A 387 -55.27 6.62 2.67
N VAL A 388 -54.55 7.19 3.64
CA VAL A 388 -53.58 6.50 4.51
C VAL A 388 -54.30 5.95 5.75
N THR A 389 -53.96 4.75 6.22
CA THR A 389 -54.51 4.17 7.47
C THR A 389 -53.63 4.54 8.68
N VAL A 390 -54.14 4.35 9.91
CA VAL A 390 -53.46 4.74 11.17
C VAL A 390 -52.08 4.07 11.33
N ASP A 391 -51.88 2.87 10.77
CA ASP A 391 -50.63 2.11 10.86
C ASP A 391 -49.61 2.44 9.76
N MET A 392 -49.95 3.34 8.83
CA MET A 392 -49.10 3.72 7.71
C MET A 392 -48.44 5.08 7.93
N ALA A 393 -47.23 5.26 7.38
CA ALA A 393 -46.56 6.55 7.38
C ALA A 393 -47.32 7.58 6.50
N GLU A 394 -47.35 8.85 6.93
CA GLU A 394 -48.10 9.91 6.23
C GLU A 394 -47.61 10.14 4.78
N ASP A 395 -46.33 9.88 4.49
CA ASP A 395 -45.69 10.04 3.17
C ASP A 395 -45.91 8.86 2.21
N THR A 396 -46.59 7.79 2.67
CA THR A 396 -46.75 6.54 1.90
C THR A 396 -47.46 6.77 0.57
N ARG A 397 -48.47 7.65 0.55
CA ARG A 397 -49.26 7.93 -0.66
C ARG A 397 -48.40 8.58 -1.75
N GLU A 398 -47.65 9.61 -1.39
CA GLU A 398 -46.73 10.32 -2.28
C GLU A 398 -45.61 9.39 -2.74
N ALA A 399 -45.04 8.58 -1.84
CA ALA A 399 -43.97 7.63 -2.17
C ALA A 399 -44.43 6.60 -3.22
N ILE A 400 -45.62 6.01 -3.06
CA ILE A 400 -46.19 5.08 -4.05
C ILE A 400 -46.43 5.79 -5.38
N ARG A 401 -46.94 7.02 -5.37
CA ARG A 401 -47.19 7.79 -6.59
C ARG A 401 -45.88 8.14 -7.31
N GLN A 402 -44.85 8.58 -6.58
CA GLN A 402 -43.54 8.92 -7.14
C GLN A 402 -42.86 7.68 -7.73
N MET A 403 -42.88 6.56 -7.02
CA MET A 403 -42.35 5.29 -7.51
C MET A 403 -43.08 4.84 -8.79
N SER A 404 -44.42 4.87 -8.78
CA SER A 404 -45.23 4.55 -9.96
C SER A 404 -44.90 5.46 -11.14
N GLN A 405 -44.73 6.76 -10.88
CA GLN A 405 -44.34 7.73 -11.91
C GLN A 405 -42.96 7.44 -12.49
N GLN A 406 -41.97 7.10 -11.67
CA GLN A 406 -40.61 6.80 -12.13
C GLN A 406 -40.58 5.58 -13.07
N TYR A 407 -41.30 4.51 -12.74
CA TYR A 407 -41.40 3.34 -13.63
C TYR A 407 -42.21 3.64 -14.90
N MET A 408 -43.25 4.48 -14.81
CA MET A 408 -44.08 4.85 -15.98
C MET A 408 -43.45 5.91 -16.87
N SER A 409 -42.55 6.77 -16.37
CA SER A 409 -41.91 7.83 -17.16
C SER A 409 -40.98 7.29 -18.23
N ASN A 410 -40.48 6.07 -18.03
CA ASN A 410 -39.68 5.37 -19.02
C ASN A 410 -40.51 5.17 -20.32
N PRO A 411 -40.06 5.70 -21.48
CA PRO A 411 -40.82 5.62 -22.73
C PRO A 411 -40.94 4.19 -23.29
N ASN A 412 -40.02 3.30 -22.91
CA ASN A 412 -39.98 1.90 -23.34
C ASN A 412 -40.69 0.96 -22.33
N ALA A 413 -41.32 1.51 -21.28
CA ALA A 413 -42.16 0.73 -20.38
C ALA A 413 -43.57 0.53 -20.96
N ILE A 414 -44.02 -0.72 -21.01
CA ILE A 414 -45.41 -1.08 -21.32
C ILE A 414 -46.21 -0.97 -20.02
N ILE A 415 -47.25 -0.15 -20.02
CA ILE A 415 -48.09 0.10 -18.84
C ILE A 415 -49.28 -0.86 -18.89
N LEU A 416 -49.35 -1.79 -17.92
CA LEU A 416 -50.50 -2.66 -17.72
C LEU A 416 -51.40 -2.03 -16.65
N CYS A 417 -52.44 -1.32 -17.09
CA CYS A 417 -53.39 -0.62 -16.22
C CYS A 417 -54.54 -1.55 -15.82
N ILE A 418 -54.63 -1.88 -14.52
CA ILE A 418 -55.62 -2.80 -13.97
C ILE A 418 -56.68 -2.04 -13.18
N GLN A 419 -57.93 -2.15 -13.61
CA GLN A 419 -59.09 -1.50 -12.99
C GLN A 419 -60.16 -2.52 -12.59
N ASP A 420 -60.83 -2.24 -11.48
CA ASP A 420 -61.96 -3.03 -10.99
C ASP A 420 -63.24 -2.69 -11.77
N GLY A 421 -63.88 -3.68 -12.39
CA GLY A 421 -65.12 -3.53 -13.12
C GLY A 421 -66.38 -3.40 -12.25
N SER A 422 -66.30 -3.76 -10.96
CA SER A 422 -67.41 -3.62 -10.00
C SER A 422 -67.53 -2.22 -9.40
N VAL A 423 -66.48 -1.39 -9.53
CA VAL A 423 -66.39 -0.04 -8.96
C VAL A 423 -66.51 1.00 -10.08
N ASP A 424 -67.07 2.18 -9.76
CA ASP A 424 -67.19 3.27 -10.71
C ASP A 424 -65.83 3.69 -11.29
N ALA A 425 -65.79 3.70 -12.62
CA ALA A 425 -64.66 4.10 -13.43
C ALA A 425 -64.08 5.49 -13.06
N GLU A 426 -64.95 6.43 -12.72
CA GLU A 426 -64.64 7.84 -12.41
C GLU A 426 -63.98 8.05 -11.05
N ARG A 427 -63.98 7.03 -10.18
CA ARG A 427 -63.34 7.10 -8.85
C ARG A 427 -61.87 6.67 -8.87
N SER A 428 -61.36 6.23 -10.02
CA SER A 428 -60.04 5.63 -10.14
C SER A 428 -58.96 6.69 -10.32
N ASN A 429 -57.96 6.71 -9.44
CA ASN A 429 -56.84 7.64 -9.54
C ASN A 429 -55.77 7.15 -10.53
N VAL A 430 -55.71 5.84 -10.79
CA VAL A 430 -54.73 5.25 -11.72
C VAL A 430 -54.96 5.69 -13.16
N THR A 431 -56.20 5.83 -13.61
CA THR A 431 -56.51 6.17 -15.01
C THR A 431 -56.02 7.57 -15.37
N ASP A 432 -56.16 8.53 -14.46
CA ASP A 432 -55.68 9.90 -14.65
C ASP A 432 -54.16 9.98 -14.66
N LEU A 433 -53.51 9.19 -13.79
CA LEU A 433 -52.05 9.13 -13.74
C LEU A 433 -51.48 8.54 -15.05
N VAL A 434 -52.08 7.46 -15.55
CA VAL A 434 -51.66 6.84 -16.82
C VAL A 434 -51.94 7.77 -18.00
N ALA A 435 -53.08 8.46 -18.02
CA ALA A 435 -53.39 9.44 -19.07
C ALA A 435 -52.40 10.61 -19.13
N GLN A 436 -51.84 11.02 -17.99
CA GLN A 436 -50.78 12.03 -17.92
C GLN A 436 -49.45 11.52 -18.49
N MET A 437 -49.13 10.23 -18.28
CA MET A 437 -47.84 9.63 -18.67
C MET A 437 -47.83 9.07 -20.10
N ASP A 438 -48.97 8.60 -20.61
CA ASP A 438 -49.17 8.18 -22.00
C ASP A 438 -50.49 8.73 -22.58
N PRO A 439 -50.53 10.03 -22.97
CA PRO A 439 -51.72 10.62 -23.60
C PRO A 439 -52.08 9.96 -24.93
N SER A 440 -51.11 9.34 -25.60
CA SER A 440 -51.28 8.74 -26.92
C SER A 440 -51.82 7.32 -26.88
N GLY A 441 -51.69 6.63 -25.74
CA GLY A 441 -52.11 5.24 -25.55
C GLY A 441 -51.29 4.22 -26.33
N LYS A 442 -50.08 4.57 -26.78
CA LYS A 442 -49.26 3.72 -27.66
C LYS A 442 -48.55 2.58 -26.94
N ARG A 443 -48.48 2.62 -25.60
CA ARG A 443 -47.75 1.65 -24.78
C ARG A 443 -48.56 1.18 -23.57
N THR A 444 -49.84 1.53 -23.52
CA THR A 444 -50.76 1.20 -22.42
C THR A 444 -51.69 0.08 -22.84
N ILE A 445 -51.82 -0.96 -21.99
CA ILE A 445 -52.82 -2.03 -22.11
C ILE A 445 -53.76 -1.92 -20.92
N PHE A 446 -55.06 -1.85 -21.20
CA PHE A 446 -56.09 -1.69 -20.18
C PHE A 446 -56.74 -3.04 -19.87
N VAL A 447 -56.82 -3.39 -18.59
CA VAL A 447 -57.39 -4.64 -18.09
C VAL A 447 -58.48 -4.35 -17.08
N LEU A 448 -59.68 -4.86 -17.37
CA LEU A 448 -60.84 -4.81 -16.50
C LEU A 448 -61.00 -6.14 -15.77
N THR A 449 -60.93 -6.10 -14.44
CA THR A 449 -61.09 -7.27 -13.56
C THR A 449 -62.49 -7.30 -12.94
N LYS A 450 -62.84 -8.41 -12.25
CA LYS A 450 -64.13 -8.59 -11.54
C LYS A 450 -65.37 -8.31 -12.40
N VAL A 451 -65.28 -8.65 -13.69
CA VAL A 451 -66.37 -8.45 -14.66
C VAL A 451 -67.57 -9.37 -14.41
N ASP A 452 -67.35 -10.48 -13.71
CA ASP A 452 -68.37 -11.39 -13.19
C ASP A 452 -69.27 -10.68 -12.17
N MET A 453 -68.67 -10.02 -11.19
CA MET A 453 -69.42 -9.22 -10.20
C MET A 453 -70.14 -8.04 -10.85
N ALA A 454 -69.54 -7.42 -11.86
CA ALA A 454 -70.16 -6.30 -12.58
C ALA A 454 -71.39 -6.73 -13.39
N GLU A 455 -71.39 -7.95 -13.95
CA GLU A 455 -72.54 -8.54 -14.64
C GLU A 455 -73.65 -8.96 -13.67
N GLU A 456 -73.30 -9.59 -12.54
CA GLU A 456 -74.25 -10.01 -11.51
C GLU A 456 -74.97 -8.82 -10.84
N ASN A 457 -74.26 -7.71 -10.60
CA ASN A 457 -74.81 -6.52 -9.96
C ASN A 457 -75.64 -5.62 -10.90
N LEU A 458 -75.92 -6.05 -12.15
CA LEU A 458 -76.77 -5.32 -13.13
C LEU A 458 -76.31 -3.88 -13.44
N THR A 459 -75.06 -3.54 -13.14
CA THR A 459 -74.45 -2.24 -13.42
C THR A 459 -74.29 -2.05 -14.94
N ASN A 460 -75.29 -1.42 -15.57
CA ASN A 460 -75.30 -0.87 -16.94
C ASN A 460 -74.43 -1.61 -17.97
N PRO A 461 -74.95 -2.65 -18.67
CA PRO A 461 -74.22 -3.40 -19.70
C PRO A 461 -73.63 -2.51 -20.82
N GLU A 462 -74.30 -1.41 -21.16
CA GLU A 462 -73.80 -0.44 -22.13
C GLU A 462 -72.51 0.28 -21.67
N ARG A 463 -72.32 0.46 -20.36
CA ARG A 463 -71.15 1.14 -19.79
C ARG A 463 -69.91 0.26 -19.92
N LEU A 464 -70.01 -1.02 -19.55
CA LEU A 464 -68.93 -2.00 -19.74
C LEU A 464 -68.53 -2.08 -21.22
N ARG A 465 -69.51 -2.06 -22.13
CA ARG A 465 -69.25 -1.98 -23.57
C ARG A 465 -68.54 -0.69 -23.97
N LYS A 466 -68.91 0.46 -23.41
CA LYS A 466 -68.23 1.75 -23.65
C LYS A 466 -66.78 1.73 -23.15
N ILE A 467 -66.50 1.10 -22.01
CA ILE A 467 -65.14 0.91 -21.46
C ILE A 467 -64.30 0.06 -22.40
N LEU A 468 -64.79 -1.13 -22.79
CA LEU A 468 -64.06 -2.05 -23.66
C LEU A 468 -63.90 -1.51 -25.09
N SER A 469 -64.82 -0.65 -25.54
CA SER A 469 -64.67 0.08 -26.82
C SER A 469 -63.72 1.28 -26.73
N GLY A 470 -63.17 1.59 -25.55
CA GLY A 470 -62.28 2.73 -25.33
C GLY A 470 -62.93 4.11 -25.52
N LYS A 471 -64.27 4.19 -25.43
CA LYS A 471 -65.03 5.45 -25.62
C LYS A 471 -65.38 6.15 -24.30
N LEU A 472 -65.23 5.47 -23.16
CA LEU A 472 -65.57 6.05 -21.86
C LEU A 472 -64.47 6.98 -21.33
N PHE A 473 -63.20 6.62 -21.51
CA PHE A 473 -62.07 7.35 -20.96
C PHE A 473 -61.37 8.22 -22.01
N PRO A 474 -60.76 9.36 -21.60
CA PRO A 474 -59.89 10.15 -22.47
C PRO A 474 -58.57 9.42 -22.80
N MET A 475 -58.17 8.48 -21.93
CA MET A 475 -57.02 7.61 -22.14
C MET A 475 -57.27 6.65 -23.31
N LYS A 476 -56.30 6.51 -24.20
CA LYS A 476 -56.27 5.48 -25.23
C LYS A 476 -55.39 4.32 -24.75
N ALA A 477 -55.68 3.11 -25.23
CA ALA A 477 -54.88 1.93 -24.96
C ALA A 477 -54.73 1.10 -26.24
N LEU A 478 -53.63 0.36 -26.35
CA LEU A 478 -53.35 -0.61 -27.42
C LEU A 478 -54.40 -1.71 -27.47
N GLY A 479 -54.91 -2.11 -26.30
CA GLY A 479 -55.92 -3.13 -26.15
C GLY A 479 -56.69 -2.99 -24.84
N TYR A 480 -57.97 -3.35 -24.89
CA TYR A 480 -58.86 -3.44 -23.74
C TYR A 480 -59.20 -4.90 -23.53
N PHE A 481 -58.89 -5.43 -22.34
CA PHE A 481 -59.12 -6.82 -21.99
C PHE A 481 -60.05 -6.94 -20.79
N ALA A 482 -60.96 -7.91 -20.82
CA ALA A 482 -61.79 -8.30 -19.68
C ALA A 482 -61.34 -9.66 -19.15
N VAL A 483 -61.07 -9.74 -17.84
CA VAL A 483 -60.57 -10.95 -17.17
C VAL A 483 -61.32 -11.23 -15.87
N VAL A 484 -61.41 -12.52 -15.52
CA VAL A 484 -62.00 -12.99 -14.26
C VAL A 484 -60.91 -13.71 -13.46
N THR A 485 -60.59 -13.20 -12.27
CA THR A 485 -59.43 -13.68 -11.47
C THR A 485 -59.83 -14.54 -10.25
N GLY A 486 -61.03 -15.13 -10.28
CA GLY A 486 -61.56 -16.08 -9.29
C GLY A 486 -62.67 -15.52 -8.41
N ARG A 487 -63.30 -16.37 -7.57
CA ARG A 487 -64.51 -16.04 -6.78
C ARG A 487 -64.23 -15.43 -5.40
N GLY A 488 -63.06 -14.84 -5.20
CA GLY A 488 -62.66 -14.26 -3.91
C GLY A 488 -62.32 -15.26 -2.79
N ARG A 489 -62.33 -16.58 -3.06
CA ARG A 489 -61.89 -17.62 -2.09
C ARG A 489 -60.37 -17.76 -2.11
N GLN A 490 -59.78 -17.99 -0.93
CA GLN A 490 -58.32 -18.04 -0.78
C GLN A 490 -57.71 -19.34 -1.32
N ASP A 491 -58.47 -20.45 -1.29
CA ASP A 491 -57.98 -21.80 -1.57
C ASP A 491 -58.24 -22.29 -3.01
N ASP A 492 -58.86 -21.47 -3.86
CA ASP A 492 -59.13 -21.87 -5.25
C ASP A 492 -57.81 -21.99 -6.04
N SER A 493 -57.55 -23.18 -6.58
CA SER A 493 -56.38 -23.42 -7.43
C SER A 493 -56.51 -22.69 -8.76
N ILE A 494 -55.39 -22.32 -9.37
CA ILE A 494 -55.41 -21.53 -10.62
C ILE A 494 -56.11 -22.27 -11.76
N GLN A 495 -56.03 -23.61 -11.79
CA GLN A 495 -56.75 -24.38 -12.80
C GLN A 495 -58.27 -24.23 -12.67
N THR A 496 -58.80 -24.27 -11.44
CA THR A 496 -60.24 -24.08 -11.21
C THR A 496 -60.72 -22.68 -11.61
N ILE A 497 -59.85 -21.67 -11.49
CA ILE A 497 -60.14 -20.28 -11.89
C ILE A 497 -60.18 -20.16 -13.40
N LYS A 498 -59.24 -20.78 -14.12
CA LYS A 498 -59.24 -20.83 -15.59
C LYS A 498 -60.51 -21.50 -16.11
N ASP A 499 -60.86 -22.66 -15.57
CA ASP A 499 -62.08 -23.38 -15.97
C ASP A 499 -63.35 -22.57 -15.68
N TYR A 500 -63.34 -21.76 -14.61
CA TYR A 500 -64.43 -20.84 -14.28
C TYR A 500 -64.48 -19.65 -15.25
N GLU A 501 -63.34 -19.03 -15.57
CA GLU A 501 -63.23 -17.95 -16.54
C GLU A 501 -63.79 -18.37 -17.91
N GLU A 502 -63.40 -19.56 -18.39
CA GLU A 502 -63.90 -20.13 -19.65
C GLU A 502 -65.42 -20.36 -19.61
N LYS A 503 -65.95 -20.92 -18.52
CA LYS A 503 -67.39 -21.14 -18.34
C LYS A 503 -68.17 -19.84 -18.25
N PHE A 504 -67.60 -18.81 -17.63
CA PHE A 504 -68.23 -17.49 -17.49
C PHE A 504 -68.35 -16.82 -18.85
N PHE A 505 -67.24 -16.65 -19.58
CA PHE A 505 -67.27 -16.03 -20.91
C PHE A 505 -68.04 -16.87 -21.93
N GLY A 506 -68.04 -18.20 -21.78
CA GLY A 506 -68.83 -19.11 -22.60
C GLY A 506 -70.35 -19.04 -22.36
N ASN A 507 -70.81 -18.49 -21.23
CA ASN A 507 -72.23 -18.43 -20.86
C ASN A 507 -72.81 -17.02 -20.71
N SER A 508 -71.97 -15.99 -20.56
CA SER A 508 -72.38 -14.59 -20.38
C SER A 508 -73.23 -14.08 -21.54
N LYS A 509 -74.26 -13.28 -21.22
CA LYS A 509 -75.14 -12.65 -22.23
C LYS A 509 -74.49 -11.40 -22.82
N LEU A 510 -73.72 -10.68 -22.00
CA LEU A 510 -73.00 -9.46 -22.35
C LEU A 510 -71.92 -9.67 -23.42
N PHE A 511 -71.22 -10.80 -23.32
CA PHE A 511 -70.08 -11.11 -24.20
C PHE A 511 -70.48 -12.01 -25.40
N LYS A 512 -71.74 -12.49 -25.46
CA LYS A 512 -72.29 -13.27 -26.59
C LYS A 512 -72.96 -12.42 -27.68
N ASP A 513 -73.75 -11.40 -27.32
CA ASP A 513 -74.71 -10.76 -28.23
C ASP A 513 -74.22 -9.48 -28.94
N GLY A 514 -72.91 -9.21 -28.97
CA GLY A 514 -72.39 -8.20 -29.90
C GLY A 514 -70.98 -7.70 -29.63
N LEU A 515 -70.10 -7.94 -30.61
CA LEU A 515 -68.87 -7.18 -30.88
C LEU A 515 -67.77 -7.13 -29.80
N ALA A 516 -67.85 -7.90 -28.71
CA ALA A 516 -66.65 -8.24 -27.95
C ALA A 516 -65.88 -9.28 -28.79
N MET A 517 -64.92 -8.81 -29.59
CA MET A 517 -64.04 -9.67 -30.40
C MET A 517 -63.46 -10.73 -29.46
N SER A 518 -63.61 -12.02 -29.79
CA SER A 518 -63.20 -13.16 -28.95
C SER A 518 -61.75 -13.10 -28.45
N GLY A 519 -60.89 -12.29 -29.08
CA GLY A 519 -59.52 -12.00 -28.66
C GLY A 519 -59.36 -11.00 -27.49
N GLN A 520 -60.41 -10.31 -27.05
CA GLN A 520 -60.37 -9.28 -25.97
C GLN A 520 -60.81 -9.82 -24.60
N VAL A 521 -61.19 -11.08 -24.51
CA VAL A 521 -61.61 -11.74 -23.27
C VAL A 521 -60.61 -12.83 -22.91
N THR A 522 -60.59 -13.22 -21.64
CA THR A 522 -59.71 -14.25 -21.02
C THR A 522 -58.29 -13.78 -20.68
N THR A 523 -57.76 -14.36 -19.60
CA THR A 523 -56.39 -14.11 -19.14
C THR A 523 -55.35 -14.67 -20.13
N LYS A 524 -55.67 -15.77 -20.84
CA LYS A 524 -54.78 -16.35 -21.85
C LYS A 524 -54.51 -15.37 -22.99
N ASN A 525 -55.55 -14.77 -23.56
CA ASN A 525 -55.41 -13.80 -24.65
C ASN A 525 -54.67 -12.53 -24.19
N LEU A 526 -54.94 -12.06 -22.98
CA LEU A 526 -54.19 -10.96 -22.37
C LEU A 526 -52.68 -11.28 -22.30
N SER A 527 -52.31 -12.45 -21.78
CA SER A 527 -50.91 -12.85 -21.64
C SER A 527 -50.18 -12.92 -22.99
N LEU A 528 -50.87 -13.40 -24.03
CA LEU A 528 -50.35 -13.47 -25.40
C LEU A 528 -50.14 -12.07 -25.99
N ALA A 529 -51.13 -11.19 -25.88
CA ALA A 529 -51.06 -9.84 -26.40
C ALA A 529 -49.96 -8.99 -25.71
N VAL A 530 -49.83 -9.12 -24.38
CA VAL A 530 -48.77 -8.46 -23.62
C VAL A 530 -47.40 -8.98 -24.06
N ALA A 531 -47.23 -10.29 -24.22
CA ALA A 531 -45.99 -10.89 -24.68
C ALA A 531 -45.62 -10.44 -26.10
N GLU A 532 -46.59 -10.42 -27.03
CA GLU A 532 -46.35 -9.97 -28.41
C GLU A 532 -45.92 -8.49 -28.47
N CYS A 533 -46.61 -7.63 -27.73
CA CYS A 533 -46.26 -6.21 -27.62
C CYS A 533 -44.86 -6.03 -27.01
N PHE A 534 -44.55 -6.79 -25.95
CA PHE A 534 -43.24 -6.79 -25.30
C PHE A 534 -42.14 -7.18 -26.29
N TRP A 535 -42.26 -8.32 -26.98
CA TRP A 535 -41.25 -8.79 -27.93
C TRP A 535 -41.13 -7.90 -29.17
N LYS A 536 -42.21 -7.25 -29.61
CA LYS A 536 -42.14 -6.24 -30.67
C LYS A 536 -41.27 -5.05 -30.24
N MET A 537 -41.51 -4.51 -29.06
CA MET A 537 -40.75 -3.38 -28.53
C MET A 537 -39.29 -3.76 -28.24
N VAL A 538 -39.04 -4.97 -27.71
CA VAL A 538 -37.67 -5.48 -27.47
C VAL A 538 -36.90 -5.56 -28.78
N ARG A 539 -37.51 -6.04 -29.87
CA ARG A 539 -36.86 -6.09 -31.19
C ARG A 539 -36.48 -4.71 -31.72
N GLU A 540 -37.36 -3.73 -31.59
CA GLU A 540 -37.13 -2.37 -32.08
C GLU A 540 -36.06 -1.62 -31.26
N THR A 541 -35.99 -1.87 -29.94
CA THR A 541 -35.10 -1.15 -29.02
C THR A 541 -33.71 -1.76 -28.90
N VAL A 542 -33.58 -3.08 -28.91
CA VAL A 542 -32.32 -3.78 -28.66
C VAL A 542 -31.28 -3.51 -29.74
N GLU A 543 -31.69 -3.39 -31.01
CA GLU A 543 -30.77 -3.02 -32.11
C GLU A 543 -30.20 -1.61 -31.90
N GLN A 544 -31.05 -0.65 -31.55
CA GLN A 544 -30.63 0.74 -31.26
C GLN A 544 -29.66 0.80 -30.07
N GLN A 545 -29.93 0.02 -29.01
CA GLN A 545 -29.05 -0.06 -27.85
C GLN A 545 -27.71 -0.69 -28.19
N ALA A 546 -27.69 -1.77 -28.97
CA ALA A 546 -26.44 -2.39 -29.41
C ALA A 546 -25.57 -1.43 -30.22
N ASP A 547 -26.17 -0.64 -31.12
CA ASP A 547 -25.45 0.40 -31.88
C ASP A 547 -24.92 1.52 -30.98
N ALA A 548 -25.69 1.95 -29.98
CA ALA A 548 -25.24 2.96 -29.01
C ALA A 548 -24.04 2.48 -28.17
N PHE A 549 -24.06 1.23 -27.70
CA PHE A 549 -22.93 0.63 -26.98
C PHE A 549 -21.72 0.42 -27.89
N LYS A 550 -21.93 0.07 -29.17
CA LYS A 550 -20.87 -0.04 -30.18
C LYS A 550 -20.18 1.30 -30.43
N ALA A 551 -20.96 2.39 -30.52
CA ALA A 551 -20.41 3.74 -30.63
C ALA A 551 -19.63 4.16 -29.38
N THR A 552 -20.18 3.87 -28.19
CA THR A 552 -19.52 4.15 -26.90
C THR A 552 -18.20 3.41 -26.79
N ARG A 553 -18.18 2.11 -27.13
CA ARG A 553 -16.96 1.32 -27.19
C ARG A 553 -15.93 1.92 -28.14
N PHE A 554 -16.35 2.31 -29.34
CA PHE A 554 -15.45 2.91 -30.33
C PHE A 554 -14.82 4.20 -29.81
N ASN A 555 -15.59 5.04 -29.12
CA ASN A 555 -15.08 6.25 -28.48
C ASN A 555 -14.04 5.94 -27.41
N LEU A 556 -14.31 4.97 -26.52
CA LEU A 556 -13.37 4.55 -25.49
C LEU A 556 -12.10 3.91 -26.08
N GLU A 557 -12.22 3.05 -27.09
CA GLU A 557 -11.07 2.45 -27.80
C GLU A 557 -10.22 3.52 -28.48
N THR A 558 -10.85 4.59 -28.99
CA THR A 558 -10.14 5.72 -29.59
C THR A 558 -9.42 6.54 -28.53
N GLU A 559 -10.06 6.82 -27.39
CA GLU A 559 -9.42 7.48 -26.24
C GLU A 559 -8.22 6.67 -25.73
N TRP A 560 -8.36 5.34 -25.63
CA TRP A 560 -7.25 4.44 -25.27
C TRP A 560 -6.10 4.54 -26.27
N LYS A 561 -6.38 4.42 -27.57
CA LYS A 561 -5.33 4.47 -28.61
C LYS A 561 -4.61 5.81 -28.67
N ASN A 562 -5.32 6.91 -28.41
CA ASN A 562 -4.74 8.25 -28.38
C ASN A 562 -3.83 8.47 -27.17
N ASN A 563 -4.26 8.02 -25.99
CA ASN A 563 -3.55 8.26 -24.74
C ASN A 563 -2.48 7.18 -24.44
N PHE A 564 -2.71 5.93 -24.85
CA PHE A 564 -1.93 4.74 -24.48
C PHE A 564 -1.63 3.80 -25.67
N PRO A 565 -1.02 4.28 -26.77
CA PRO A 565 -0.92 3.52 -28.04
C PRO A 565 -0.10 2.22 -27.96
N ARG A 566 0.82 2.09 -27.01
CA ARG A 566 1.73 0.92 -26.88
C ARG A 566 1.42 0.03 -25.67
N LEU A 567 0.37 0.35 -24.92
CA LEU A 567 0.02 -0.37 -23.70
C LEU A 567 -1.16 -1.29 -23.95
N ARG A 568 -1.09 -2.49 -23.37
CA ARG A 568 -2.20 -3.43 -23.32
C ARG A 568 -3.21 -2.97 -22.27
N GLU A 569 -4.49 -3.11 -22.59
CA GLU A 569 -5.61 -2.98 -21.65
C GLU A 569 -5.46 -4.06 -20.57
N LEU A 570 -5.20 -3.63 -19.33
CA LEU A 570 -5.10 -4.50 -18.16
C LEU A 570 -6.07 -3.97 -17.10
N ASP A 571 -6.86 -4.87 -16.52
CA ASP A 571 -7.76 -4.52 -15.43
C ASP A 571 -6.98 -4.30 -14.13
N ARG A 572 -7.65 -3.74 -13.13
CA ARG A 572 -7.06 -3.52 -11.81
C ARG A 572 -6.51 -4.80 -11.18
N ASP A 573 -7.18 -5.94 -11.34
CA ASP A 573 -6.68 -7.24 -10.85
C ASP A 573 -5.42 -7.71 -11.60
N GLU A 574 -5.37 -7.53 -12.93
CA GLU A 574 -4.21 -7.89 -13.73
C GLU A 574 -3.01 -6.96 -13.46
N LEU A 575 -3.29 -5.67 -13.26
CA LEU A 575 -2.30 -4.68 -12.84
C LEU A 575 -1.75 -4.99 -11.44
N PHE A 576 -2.62 -5.43 -10.53
CA PHE A 576 -2.21 -5.86 -9.19
C PHE A 576 -1.27 -7.08 -9.26
N GLU A 577 -1.61 -8.11 -10.03
CA GLU A 577 -0.74 -9.29 -10.19
C GLU A 577 0.58 -8.95 -10.88
N LYS A 578 0.59 -8.02 -11.83
CA LYS A 578 1.85 -7.51 -12.42
C LYS A 578 2.71 -6.81 -11.36
N ALA A 579 2.12 -5.91 -10.57
CA ALA A 579 2.82 -5.20 -9.50
C ALA A 579 3.32 -6.14 -8.40
N ARG A 580 2.54 -7.18 -8.08
CA ARG A 580 2.91 -8.26 -7.17
C ARG A 580 4.17 -8.97 -7.66
N GLY A 581 4.23 -9.31 -8.95
CA GLY A 581 5.43 -9.88 -9.58
C GLY A 581 6.65 -8.99 -9.39
N GLU A 582 6.54 -7.70 -9.74
CA GLU A 582 7.65 -6.74 -9.59
C GLU A 582 8.12 -6.60 -8.13
N ILE A 583 7.22 -6.55 -7.16
CA ILE A 583 7.59 -6.47 -5.73
C ILE A 583 8.33 -7.74 -5.28
N LEU A 584 7.87 -8.91 -5.72
CA LEU A 584 8.51 -10.18 -5.38
C LEU A 584 9.91 -10.30 -6.02
N ASP A 585 10.09 -9.81 -7.25
CA ASP A 585 11.39 -9.79 -7.92
C ASP A 585 12.39 -8.89 -7.16
N GLU A 586 11.96 -7.74 -6.63
CA GLU A 586 12.84 -6.89 -5.81
C GLU A 586 13.27 -7.53 -4.48
N ILE A 587 12.40 -8.35 -3.87
CA ILE A 587 12.78 -9.14 -2.68
C ILE A 587 13.83 -10.18 -3.03
N VAL A 588 13.73 -10.80 -4.20
CA VAL A 588 14.75 -11.73 -4.70
C VAL A 588 16.08 -10.99 -4.88
N ASN A 589 16.06 -9.77 -5.44
CA ASN A 589 17.27 -8.94 -5.56
C ASN A 589 17.91 -8.62 -4.18
N LEU A 590 17.10 -8.32 -3.16
CA LEU A 590 17.59 -8.11 -1.78
C LEU A 590 18.31 -9.36 -1.24
N SER A 591 17.84 -10.56 -1.57
CA SER A 591 18.48 -11.82 -1.14
C SER A 591 19.83 -12.08 -1.84
N GLN A 592 20.07 -11.45 -2.99
CA GLN A 592 21.30 -11.59 -3.78
C GLN A 592 22.39 -10.59 -3.40
N VAL A 593 22.11 -9.66 -2.47
CA VAL A 593 23.09 -8.67 -2.01
C VAL A 593 24.33 -9.36 -1.45
N SER A 594 25.50 -8.88 -1.87
CA SER A 594 26.78 -9.51 -1.49
C SER A 594 27.02 -9.46 0.03
N PRO A 595 27.61 -10.51 0.62
CA PRO A 595 27.93 -10.52 2.05
C PRO A 595 28.83 -9.35 2.50
N ARG A 596 29.75 -8.91 1.64
CA ARG A 596 30.68 -7.81 1.94
C ARG A 596 29.96 -6.48 2.08
N HIS A 597 29.00 -6.21 1.19
CA HIS A 597 28.18 -5.00 1.24
C HIS A 597 27.40 -4.91 2.56
N TRP A 598 26.76 -6.01 2.98
CA TRP A 598 26.07 -6.06 4.27
C TRP A 598 27.00 -5.78 5.45
N GLU A 599 28.19 -6.37 5.47
CA GLU A 599 29.18 -6.13 6.53
C GLU A 599 29.62 -4.66 6.59
N GLU A 600 29.87 -4.03 5.43
CA GLU A 600 30.27 -2.61 5.35
C GLU A 600 29.16 -1.67 5.83
N VAL A 601 27.93 -1.86 5.34
CA VAL A 601 26.76 -1.05 5.72
C VAL A 601 26.41 -1.21 7.20
N LEU A 602 26.37 -2.46 7.69
CA LEU A 602 26.11 -2.74 9.10
C LEU A 602 27.20 -2.18 10.00
N MET A 603 28.48 -2.28 9.61
CA MET A 603 29.58 -1.76 10.43
C MET A 603 29.52 -0.24 10.55
N SER A 604 29.25 0.46 9.43
CA SER A 604 29.08 1.92 9.44
C SER A 604 27.90 2.34 10.31
N ARG A 605 26.72 1.73 10.10
CA ARG A 605 25.50 2.09 10.83
C ARG A 605 25.59 1.79 12.33
N ASN A 606 26.17 0.64 12.68
CA ASN A 606 26.41 0.28 14.07
C ASN A 606 27.34 1.31 14.73
N TRP A 607 28.42 1.72 14.04
CA TRP A 607 29.32 2.74 14.56
C TRP A 607 28.63 4.08 14.76
N ASP A 608 27.82 4.54 13.82
CA ASP A 608 27.09 5.81 13.93
C ASP A 608 26.20 5.85 15.20
N LYS A 609 25.47 4.76 15.46
CA LYS A 609 24.57 4.60 16.64
C LYS A 609 25.33 4.48 17.97
N VAL A 610 26.54 3.93 17.94
CA VAL A 610 27.34 3.59 19.12
C VAL A 610 28.37 4.66 19.47
N SER A 611 28.89 5.40 18.48
CA SER A 611 30.02 6.32 18.62
C SER A 611 29.83 7.33 19.75
N MET A 612 28.63 7.93 19.85
CA MET A 612 28.31 8.89 20.91
C MET A 612 28.48 8.27 22.31
N HIS A 613 27.94 7.07 22.53
CA HIS A 613 28.05 6.41 23.83
C HIS A 613 29.49 6.03 24.16
N VAL A 614 30.25 5.53 23.17
CA VAL A 614 31.67 5.20 23.32
C VAL A 614 32.48 6.42 23.74
N PHE A 615 32.29 7.57 23.10
CA PHE A 615 33.05 8.77 23.45
C PHE A 615 32.61 9.38 24.79
N GLU A 616 31.31 9.59 25.01
CA GLU A 616 30.82 10.29 26.22
C GLU A 616 30.89 9.46 27.49
N ASN A 617 30.52 8.17 27.39
CA ASN A 617 30.26 7.36 28.58
C ASN A 617 31.39 6.41 28.91
N ILE A 618 32.25 6.07 27.94
CA ILE A 618 33.36 5.10 28.11
C ILE A 618 34.70 5.82 28.02
N TYR A 619 35.05 6.37 26.86
CA TYR A 619 36.39 6.87 26.57
C TYR A 619 36.73 8.12 27.39
N LEU A 620 35.87 9.15 27.35
CA LEU A 620 36.13 10.41 28.06
C LEU A 620 36.25 10.20 29.58
N PRO A 621 35.35 9.47 30.27
CA PRO A 621 35.51 9.20 31.70
C PRO A 621 36.71 8.32 32.05
N ALA A 622 37.03 7.33 31.21
CA ALA A 622 38.18 6.46 31.46
C ALA A 622 39.51 7.22 31.35
N ALA A 623 39.66 8.06 30.33
CA ALA A 623 40.86 8.84 30.07
C ALA A 623 41.19 9.86 31.19
N GLN A 624 40.22 10.17 32.05
CA GLN A 624 40.38 11.06 33.20
C GLN A 624 41.04 10.39 34.40
N SER A 625 41.02 9.05 34.47
CA SER A 625 41.46 8.31 35.66
C SER A 625 42.99 8.34 35.90
N GLY A 626 43.77 8.97 35.01
CA GLY A 626 45.17 9.36 35.23
C GLY A 626 46.21 8.23 35.20
N ASN A 627 45.85 7.01 35.61
CA ASN A 627 46.72 5.84 35.60
C ASN A 627 46.26 4.81 34.54
N PRO A 628 47.18 4.13 33.83
CA PRO A 628 46.86 3.05 32.89
C PRO A 628 45.97 1.93 33.48
N ASN A 629 46.25 1.54 34.73
CA ASN A 629 45.49 0.46 35.39
C ASN A 629 44.06 0.89 35.73
N THR A 630 43.87 2.12 36.23
CA THR A 630 42.54 2.65 36.53
C THR A 630 41.74 2.93 35.26
N PHE A 631 42.42 3.32 34.17
CA PHE A 631 41.82 3.47 32.85
C PHE A 631 41.20 2.15 32.40
N ASN A 632 41.99 1.07 32.41
CA ASN A 632 41.54 -0.25 31.99
C ASN A 632 40.38 -0.76 32.86
N THR A 633 40.46 -0.66 34.20
CA THR A 633 39.35 -1.06 35.07
C THR A 633 38.07 -0.26 34.81
N THR A 634 38.19 1.05 34.58
CA THR A 634 37.04 1.92 34.29
C THR A 634 36.40 1.57 32.96
N VAL A 635 37.23 1.32 31.94
CA VAL A 635 36.80 0.85 30.62
C VAL A 635 36.05 -0.47 30.74
N ASP A 636 36.59 -1.45 31.47
CA ASP A 636 36.00 -2.79 31.56
C ASP A 636 34.63 -2.76 32.25
N ILE A 637 34.50 -2.04 33.36
CA ILE A 637 33.21 -1.89 34.07
C ILE A 637 32.17 -1.25 33.14
N LYS A 638 32.55 -0.18 32.45
CA LYS A 638 31.64 0.57 31.58
C LYS A 638 31.28 -0.19 30.30
N LEU A 639 32.24 -0.86 29.66
CA LEU A 639 32.00 -1.71 28.50
C LEU A 639 31.09 -2.88 28.84
N ARG A 640 31.35 -3.57 29.95
CA ARG A 640 30.53 -4.70 30.39
C ARG A 640 29.10 -4.26 30.68
N HIS A 641 28.92 -3.19 31.46
CA HIS A 641 27.61 -2.65 31.78
C HIS A 641 26.83 -2.24 30.52
N TRP A 642 27.50 -1.59 29.57
CA TRP A 642 26.90 -1.20 28.30
C TRP A 642 26.54 -2.40 27.41
N ALA A 643 27.42 -3.41 27.35
CA ALA A 643 27.20 -4.66 26.63
C ALA A 643 26.05 -5.50 27.20
N GLU A 644 25.85 -5.48 28.52
CA GLU A 644 24.75 -6.19 29.18
C GLU A 644 23.38 -5.52 28.95
N GLN A 645 23.33 -4.18 28.91
CA GLN A 645 22.06 -3.44 28.96
C GLN A 645 21.59 -2.83 27.63
N GLN A 646 22.48 -2.25 26.82
CA GLN A 646 22.06 -1.36 25.73
C GLN A 646 22.60 -1.78 24.36
N LEU A 647 23.84 -2.23 24.29
CA LEU A 647 24.50 -2.55 23.02
C LEU A 647 23.74 -3.59 22.17
N PRO A 648 23.27 -4.73 22.70
CA PRO A 648 22.63 -5.76 21.87
C PRO A 648 21.34 -5.25 21.23
N ALA A 649 20.52 -4.53 22.00
CA ALA A 649 19.27 -3.94 21.51
C ALA A 649 19.52 -2.91 20.41
N ARG A 650 20.51 -2.01 20.59
CA ARG A 650 20.88 -1.01 19.58
C ARG A 650 21.48 -1.64 18.31
N SER A 651 22.21 -2.74 18.44
CA SER A 651 22.74 -3.49 17.29
C SER A 651 21.62 -4.15 16.48
N VAL A 652 20.59 -4.71 17.14
CA VAL A 652 19.41 -5.24 16.46
C VAL A 652 18.63 -4.13 15.75
N GLU A 653 18.41 -3.00 16.42
CA GLU A 653 17.77 -1.81 15.82
C GLU A 653 18.53 -1.34 14.58
N SER A 654 19.87 -1.28 14.65
CA SER A 654 20.71 -0.96 13.48
C SER A 654 20.57 -1.98 12.36
N GLY A 655 20.48 -3.27 12.68
CA GLY A 655 20.27 -4.33 11.68
C GLY A 655 18.92 -4.17 10.96
N TRP A 656 17.88 -3.86 11.72
CA TRP A 656 16.55 -3.57 11.20
C TRP A 656 16.53 -2.34 10.29
N GLU A 657 17.09 -1.21 10.74
CA GLU A 657 17.18 0.01 9.93
C GLU A 657 17.96 -0.21 8.63
N CYS A 658 19.06 -0.97 8.68
CA CYS A 658 19.82 -1.32 7.46
C CYS A 658 19.00 -2.14 6.49
N LEU A 659 18.26 -3.16 6.98
CA LEU A 659 17.39 -3.98 6.14
C LEU A 659 16.31 -3.12 5.46
N GLN A 660 15.67 -2.24 6.22
CA GLN A 660 14.67 -1.32 5.72
C GLN A 660 15.25 -0.36 4.66
N GLN A 661 16.41 0.23 4.93
CA GLN A 661 17.05 1.19 4.04
C GLN A 661 17.50 0.53 2.73
N GLU A 662 18.10 -0.66 2.79
CA GLU A 662 18.48 -1.40 1.58
C GLU A 662 17.26 -1.78 0.75
N PHE A 663 16.17 -2.22 1.37
CA PHE A 663 14.93 -2.51 0.65
C PHE A 663 14.33 -1.26 0.00
N GLN A 664 14.31 -0.12 0.70
CA GLN A 664 13.88 1.17 0.13
C GLN A 664 14.79 1.62 -1.01
N ASN A 665 16.10 1.38 -0.92
CA ASN A 665 17.06 1.69 -1.97
C ASN A 665 16.74 0.90 -3.24
N PHE A 666 16.50 -0.42 -3.16
CA PHE A 666 16.10 -1.23 -4.31
C PHE A 666 14.81 -0.71 -4.96
N MET A 667 13.80 -0.41 -4.14
CA MET A 667 12.53 0.14 -4.64
C MET A 667 12.73 1.51 -5.32
N SER A 668 13.65 2.34 -4.82
CA SER A 668 14.00 3.62 -5.45
C SER A 668 14.80 3.46 -6.74
N GLN A 669 15.66 2.45 -6.84
CA GLN A 669 16.40 2.13 -8.05
C GLN A 669 15.48 1.59 -9.14
N ALA A 670 14.49 0.77 -8.77
CA ALA A 670 13.46 0.29 -9.68
C ALA A 670 12.70 1.46 -10.35
N ARG A 671 12.44 2.56 -9.63
CA ARG A 671 11.82 3.77 -10.19
C ARG A 671 12.64 4.47 -11.28
N LEU A 672 13.95 4.30 -11.26
CA LEU A 672 14.86 4.90 -12.25
C LEU A 672 14.95 4.07 -13.54
N SER A 673 14.37 2.87 -13.55
CA SER A 673 14.35 2.02 -14.74
C SER A 673 13.45 2.61 -15.84
N PRO A 674 13.83 2.48 -17.12
CA PRO A 674 13.06 3.05 -18.24
C PRO A 674 11.68 2.40 -18.41
N ASP A 675 11.49 1.19 -17.88
CA ASP A 675 10.24 0.43 -17.95
C ASP A 675 9.35 0.60 -16.69
N HIS A 676 9.71 1.52 -15.78
CA HIS A 676 8.96 1.76 -14.55
C HIS A 676 7.56 2.34 -14.82
N ASP A 677 6.57 1.77 -14.15
CA ASP A 677 5.19 2.23 -14.22
C ASP A 677 4.78 2.94 -12.92
N ASN A 678 4.54 4.24 -13.02
CA ASN A 678 4.19 5.09 -11.87
C ASN A 678 2.88 4.67 -11.17
N ILE A 679 2.02 3.89 -11.84
CA ILE A 679 0.76 3.41 -11.22
C ILE A 679 1.03 2.46 -10.05
N PHE A 680 2.17 1.78 -10.05
CA PHE A 680 2.51 0.84 -8.97
C PHE A 680 3.13 1.52 -7.77
N ASP A 681 3.54 2.79 -7.85
CA ASP A 681 4.28 3.46 -6.76
C ASP A 681 3.49 3.54 -5.46
N ASN A 682 2.20 3.85 -5.55
CA ASN A 682 1.33 3.93 -4.37
C ASN A 682 1.16 2.55 -3.71
N LEU A 683 0.93 1.51 -4.52
CA LEU A 683 0.81 0.14 -4.05
C LEU A 683 2.13 -0.35 -3.43
N LYS A 684 3.26 -0.15 -4.13
CA LYS A 684 4.61 -0.50 -3.66
C LYS A 684 4.90 0.15 -2.31
N ASN A 685 4.67 1.46 -2.17
CA ASN A 685 4.87 2.16 -0.89
C ASN A 685 3.95 1.64 0.22
N ALA A 686 2.67 1.39 -0.08
CA ALA A 686 1.72 0.89 0.90
C ALA A 686 2.08 -0.52 1.40
N VAL A 687 2.48 -1.42 0.48
CA VAL A 687 2.93 -2.79 0.81
C VAL A 687 4.21 -2.74 1.65
N VAL A 688 5.19 -1.91 1.26
CA VAL A 688 6.45 -1.76 2.01
C VAL A 688 6.16 -1.25 3.42
N ASN A 689 5.36 -0.19 3.58
CA ASN A 689 5.08 0.39 4.88
C ASN A 689 4.33 -0.59 5.80
N GLU A 690 3.36 -1.32 5.25
CA GLU A 690 2.58 -2.28 6.03
C GLU A 690 3.43 -3.51 6.41
N ALA A 691 4.23 -4.03 5.48
CA ALA A 691 5.17 -5.13 5.76
C ALA A 691 6.21 -4.73 6.82
N MET A 692 6.74 -3.51 6.73
CA MET A 692 7.69 -2.98 7.73
C MET A 692 7.05 -2.77 9.10
N ARG A 693 5.73 -2.50 9.16
CA ARG A 693 4.98 -2.38 10.42
C ARG A 693 4.73 -3.74 11.08
N ARG A 694 4.43 -4.77 10.28
CA ARG A 694 4.16 -6.13 10.76
C ARG A 694 5.44 -6.89 11.13
N HIS A 695 6.53 -6.61 10.45
CA HIS A 695 7.79 -7.29 10.68
C HIS A 695 8.35 -7.03 12.08
N SER A 696 8.69 -8.11 12.78
CA SER A 696 9.39 -8.08 14.06
C SER A 696 10.68 -8.89 13.98
N TRP A 697 11.75 -8.33 14.54
CA TRP A 697 13.03 -9.04 14.61
C TRP A 697 12.96 -10.20 15.61
N GLU A 698 13.77 -11.24 15.43
CA GLU A 698 13.81 -12.37 16.38
C GLU A 698 14.05 -11.90 17.83
N GLU A 699 13.12 -12.23 18.74
CA GLU A 699 13.20 -11.84 20.16
C GLU A 699 14.51 -12.29 20.84
N LYS A 700 15.01 -13.47 20.44
CA LYS A 700 16.26 -14.06 20.98
C LYS A 700 17.54 -13.48 20.36
N ALA A 701 17.45 -12.64 19.31
CA ALA A 701 18.64 -12.10 18.65
C ALA A 701 19.46 -11.20 19.57
N SER A 702 18.80 -10.39 20.41
CA SER A 702 19.45 -9.51 21.38
C SER A 702 20.28 -10.31 22.39
N GLU A 703 19.72 -11.41 22.89
CA GLU A 703 20.38 -12.33 23.82
C GLU A 703 21.61 -13.00 23.17
N MET A 704 21.46 -13.48 21.94
CA MET A 704 22.55 -14.12 21.20
C MET A 704 23.71 -13.14 20.95
N LEU A 705 23.40 -11.90 20.57
CA LEU A 705 24.40 -10.86 20.37
C LEU A 705 25.08 -10.49 21.68
N ARG A 706 24.35 -10.44 22.80
CA ARG A 706 24.93 -10.13 24.11
C ARG A 706 26.08 -11.07 24.47
N ILE A 707 25.90 -12.38 24.28
CA ILE A 707 26.93 -13.38 24.60
C ILE A 707 28.17 -13.19 23.72
N ILE A 708 27.96 -12.98 22.41
CA ILE A 708 29.04 -12.77 21.45
C ILE A 708 29.83 -11.48 21.77
N GLN A 709 29.10 -10.39 22.04
CA GLN A 709 29.68 -9.09 22.31
C GLN A 709 30.48 -9.07 23.62
N LEU A 710 29.96 -9.71 24.67
CA LEU A 710 30.67 -9.80 25.95
C LEU A 710 31.99 -10.55 25.82
N ASN A 711 32.00 -11.69 25.13
CA ASN A 711 33.21 -12.48 24.93
C ASN A 711 34.31 -11.67 24.22
N ILE A 712 33.95 -10.99 23.13
CA ILE A 712 34.92 -10.21 22.34
C ILE A 712 35.42 -8.99 23.10
N LEU A 713 34.51 -8.33 23.83
CA LEU A 713 34.89 -7.17 24.63
C LEU A 713 35.82 -7.56 25.77
N GLU A 714 35.88 -8.81 26.25
CA GLU A 714 36.82 -9.21 27.30
C GLU A 714 38.28 -9.35 26.82
N ASP A 715 38.51 -9.55 25.52
CA ASP A 715 39.85 -9.68 24.96
C ASP A 715 40.62 -8.35 24.99
N ARG A 716 41.90 -8.38 25.37
CA ARG A 716 42.79 -7.21 25.39
C ARG A 716 43.97 -7.37 24.44
N SER A 717 44.14 -8.53 23.82
CA SER A 717 45.37 -8.91 23.15
C SER A 717 45.34 -8.57 21.65
N VAL A 718 46.04 -7.50 21.27
CA VAL A 718 46.33 -7.23 19.86
C VAL A 718 47.51 -8.10 19.41
N ASN A 719 47.23 -9.17 18.65
CA ASN A 719 48.25 -10.16 18.28
C ASN A 719 49.07 -9.76 17.05
N ASP A 720 48.49 -8.94 16.16
CA ASP A 720 49.07 -8.59 14.87
C ASP A 720 49.32 -7.10 14.71
N LYS A 721 50.49 -6.74 14.14
CA LYS A 721 50.81 -5.36 13.78
C LYS A 721 49.79 -4.73 12.83
N ARG A 722 49.22 -5.54 11.93
CA ARG A 722 48.20 -5.07 10.98
C ARG A 722 46.93 -4.63 11.69
N GLU A 723 46.51 -5.36 12.71
CA GLU A 723 45.33 -5.03 13.52
C GLU A 723 45.60 -3.81 14.40
N TRP A 724 46.81 -3.69 14.95
CA TRP A 724 47.26 -2.48 15.64
C TRP A 724 47.17 -1.25 14.73
N ASP A 725 47.73 -1.33 13.53
CA ASP A 725 47.69 -0.23 12.57
C ASP A 725 46.25 0.11 12.13
N GLN A 726 45.35 -0.89 12.04
CA GLN A 726 43.93 -0.67 11.77
C GLN A 726 43.22 0.03 12.94
N ALA A 727 43.49 -0.39 14.18
CA ALA A 727 42.92 0.21 15.37
C ALA A 727 43.40 1.65 15.57
N VAL A 728 44.69 1.93 15.32
CA VAL A 728 45.25 3.29 15.33
C VAL A 728 44.55 4.16 14.29
N ARG A 729 44.34 3.64 13.07
CA ARG A 729 43.60 4.37 12.03
C ARG A 729 42.16 4.62 12.43
N PHE A 730 41.48 3.63 12.99
CA PHE A 730 40.09 3.73 13.43
C PHE A 730 39.94 4.76 14.56
N LEU A 731 40.85 4.78 15.53
CA LEU A 731 40.93 5.80 16.57
C LEU A 731 41.19 7.19 15.95
N GLU A 732 42.16 7.30 15.04
CA GLU A 732 42.50 8.56 14.37
C GLU A 732 41.31 9.14 13.62
N THR A 733 40.61 8.34 12.82
CA THR A 733 39.43 8.79 12.06
C THR A 733 38.29 9.20 12.99
N SER A 734 38.02 8.39 14.02
CA SER A 734 36.96 8.64 14.98
C SER A 734 37.17 9.91 15.79
N VAL A 735 38.40 10.12 16.28
CA VAL A 735 38.78 11.33 17.03
C VAL A 735 38.74 12.56 16.13
N LYS A 736 39.20 12.46 14.88
CA LYS A 736 39.13 13.58 13.91
C LYS A 736 37.69 13.98 13.60
N GLU A 737 36.81 13.01 13.37
CA GLU A 737 35.39 13.28 13.11
C GLU A 737 34.75 13.98 14.32
N LYS A 738 35.00 13.49 15.54
CA LYS A 738 34.50 14.13 16.76
C LYS A 738 35.10 15.50 17.02
N LEU A 739 36.36 15.70 16.67
CA LEU A 739 37.03 16.99 16.76
C LEU A 739 36.40 17.99 15.80
N GLN A 740 36.16 17.60 14.55
CA GLN A 740 35.48 18.44 13.56
C GLN A 740 34.07 18.83 14.02
N SER A 741 33.29 17.86 14.51
CA SER A 741 31.96 18.13 15.08
C SER A 741 32.03 19.09 16.27
N THR A 742 32.99 18.91 17.18
CA THR A 742 33.18 19.79 18.35
C THR A 742 33.63 21.19 17.93
N GLU A 743 34.51 21.30 16.92
CA GLU A 743 34.95 22.57 16.35
C GLU A 743 33.81 23.32 15.66
N GLN A 744 32.89 22.61 15.00
CA GLN A 744 31.68 23.20 14.43
C GLN A 744 30.75 23.73 15.52
N ILE A 745 30.47 22.95 16.57
CA ILE A 745 29.67 23.41 17.72
C ILE A 745 30.31 24.64 18.37
N LEU A 746 31.64 24.62 18.57
CA LEU A 746 32.39 25.78 19.07
C LEU A 746 32.29 26.99 18.14
N ARG A 747 32.34 26.79 16.82
CA ARG A 747 32.20 27.86 15.83
C ARG A 747 30.81 28.50 15.91
N ASP A 748 29.77 27.69 16.05
CA ASP A 748 28.39 28.19 16.17
C ASP A 748 28.18 28.98 17.47
N MET A 749 28.77 28.51 18.58
CA MET A 749 28.70 29.20 19.88
C MET A 749 29.56 30.47 19.98
N LEU A 750 30.73 30.52 19.32
CA LEU A 750 31.67 31.65 19.39
C LEU A 750 31.43 32.68 18.28
N GLY A 751 30.69 32.31 17.24
CA GLY A 751 30.45 33.13 16.08
C GLY A 751 31.66 33.26 15.14
N PRO A 752 31.58 34.16 14.14
CA PRO A 752 32.56 34.26 13.07
C PRO A 752 33.94 34.69 13.58
N ASN A 753 34.97 34.04 13.05
CA ASN A 753 36.37 34.37 13.37
C ASN A 753 36.75 35.77 12.89
N ARG A 754 37.81 36.37 13.45
CA ARG A 754 38.29 37.72 13.05
C ARG A 754 38.52 37.88 11.53
N LYS A 755 38.95 36.81 10.85
CA LYS A 755 39.10 36.78 9.38
C LYS A 755 37.75 36.75 8.66
N GLU A 756 36.81 35.94 9.14
CA GLU A 756 35.46 35.81 8.55
C GLU A 756 34.62 37.07 8.76
N ARG A 757 34.73 37.70 9.93
CA ARG A 757 34.13 39.01 10.23
C ARG A 757 34.58 40.08 9.23
N TRP A 758 35.85 40.01 8.82
CA TRP A 758 36.41 40.93 7.84
C TRP A 758 36.03 40.57 6.39
N MET A 759 36.05 39.28 6.04
CA MET A 759 35.75 38.77 4.69
C MET A 759 34.26 38.81 4.35
N TYR A 760 33.38 38.45 5.28
CA TYR A 760 31.95 38.28 5.07
C TYR A 760 31.09 39.35 5.75
N TRP A 761 31.71 40.39 6.34
CA TRP A 761 31.01 41.48 7.03
C TRP A 761 30.05 41.05 8.15
N GLN A 762 30.34 39.92 8.80
CA GLN A 762 29.53 39.41 9.89
C GLN A 762 29.98 40.00 11.24
N ASN A 763 29.03 40.31 12.11
CA ASN A 763 29.28 40.78 13.47
C ASN A 763 28.98 39.66 14.48
N GLN A 764 29.74 39.59 15.57
CA GLN A 764 29.47 38.67 16.68
C GLN A 764 28.38 39.28 17.57
N THR A 765 27.44 38.44 18.00
CA THR A 765 26.44 38.81 19.03
C THR A 765 27.12 39.10 20.37
N GLU A 766 26.45 39.82 21.27
CA GLU A 766 26.98 40.12 22.60
C GLU A 766 27.32 38.83 23.38
N GLU A 767 26.47 37.81 23.24
CA GLU A 767 26.68 36.49 23.83
C GLU A 767 27.91 35.78 23.26
N GLN A 768 28.11 35.80 21.94
CA GLN A 768 29.29 35.23 21.28
C GLN A 768 30.58 35.95 21.70
N GLN A 769 30.52 37.26 21.95
CA GLN A 769 31.65 38.02 22.47
C GLN A 769 32.01 37.59 23.90
N LYS A 770 30.99 37.40 24.77
CA LYS A 770 31.17 36.86 26.13
C LYS A 770 31.78 35.45 26.10
N ARG A 771 31.24 34.54 25.27
CA ARG A 771 31.78 33.16 25.10
C ARG A 771 33.22 33.16 24.56
N THR A 772 33.56 34.08 23.66
CA THR A 772 34.94 34.24 23.16
C THR A 772 35.90 34.69 24.26
N ALA A 773 35.49 35.63 25.12
CA ALA A 773 36.30 36.07 26.25
C ALA A 773 36.49 34.95 27.28
N ILE A 774 35.43 34.21 27.61
CA ILE A 774 35.47 33.04 28.50
C ILE A 774 36.43 31.99 27.94
N LYS A 775 36.29 31.61 26.66
CA LYS A 775 37.18 30.67 26.00
C LYS A 775 38.65 31.08 26.15
N ASN A 776 38.99 32.35 25.94
CA ASN A 776 40.37 32.80 26.05
C ASN A 776 40.94 32.65 27.47
N GLU A 777 40.13 32.79 28.52
CA GLU A 777 40.57 32.53 29.89
C GLU A 777 40.64 31.02 30.20
N LEU A 778 39.69 30.23 29.68
CA LEU A 778 39.67 28.77 29.84
C LEU A 778 40.85 28.10 29.11
N ASP A 779 41.18 28.55 27.90
CA ASP A 779 42.34 28.06 27.14
C ASP A 779 43.64 28.30 27.94
N LYS A 780 43.77 29.40 28.71
CA LYS A 780 44.95 29.63 29.57
C LYS A 780 45.09 28.59 30.68
N ILE A 781 43.98 28.16 31.29
CA ILE A 781 43.97 27.11 32.31
C ILE A 781 44.44 25.79 31.69
N LEU A 782 43.93 25.45 30.52
CA LEU A 782 44.30 24.24 29.77
C LEU A 782 45.75 24.26 29.26
N TYR A 783 46.29 25.43 28.92
CA TYR A 783 47.70 25.56 28.56
C TYR A 783 48.64 25.43 29.76
N ALA A 784 48.19 25.81 30.96
CA ALA A 784 48.95 25.70 32.20
C ALA A 784 48.97 24.26 32.72
N ASP A 785 47.84 23.55 32.66
CA ASP A 785 47.73 22.14 33.06
C ASP A 785 47.29 21.24 31.89
N LYS A 786 48.25 20.48 31.35
CA LYS A 786 48.00 19.54 30.24
C LYS A 786 47.28 18.25 30.66
N LYS A 787 47.09 18.01 31.97
CA LYS A 787 46.37 16.84 32.52
C LYS A 787 45.13 17.27 33.32
N HIS A 788 44.54 18.41 32.97
CA HIS A 788 43.41 19.01 33.68
C HIS A 788 42.15 18.11 33.66
N ALA A 789 41.41 18.14 34.75
CA ALA A 789 40.16 17.39 34.94
C ALA A 789 39.01 18.00 34.11
N PRO A 790 38.01 17.21 33.68
CA PRO A 790 36.89 17.69 32.86
C PRO A 790 35.95 18.64 33.58
N THR A 791 36.07 18.79 34.89
CA THR A 791 35.25 19.65 35.72
C THR A 791 36.10 20.77 36.28
N LEU A 792 35.69 22.02 36.04
CA LEU A 792 36.31 23.17 36.67
C LEU A 792 36.09 23.12 38.18
N THR A 793 37.17 23.30 38.94
CA THR A 793 37.08 23.45 40.39
C THR A 793 36.38 24.75 40.77
N HIS A 794 35.85 24.84 41.99
CA HIS A 794 35.17 26.05 42.46
C HIS A 794 36.09 27.28 42.46
N ASP A 795 37.39 27.07 42.73
CA ASP A 795 38.40 28.11 42.74
C ASP A 795 38.73 28.60 41.32
N GLU A 796 38.84 27.70 40.34
CA GLU A 796 39.04 28.05 38.93
C GLU A 796 37.85 28.80 38.35
N LEU A 797 36.62 28.36 38.64
CA LEU A 797 35.40 29.08 38.24
C LEU A 797 35.40 30.51 38.81
N THR A 798 35.77 30.65 40.08
CA THR A 798 35.84 31.96 40.74
C THR A 798 36.95 32.83 40.15
N ALA A 799 38.10 32.24 39.81
CA ALA A 799 39.21 32.95 39.18
C ALA A 799 38.86 33.44 37.77
N VAL A 800 38.26 32.59 36.93
CA VAL A 800 37.78 32.96 35.58
C VAL A 800 36.75 34.08 35.68
N ARG A 801 35.76 33.95 36.56
CA ARG A 801 34.74 34.98 36.78
C ARG A 801 35.33 36.32 37.22
N LYS A 802 36.25 36.33 38.20
CA LYS A 802 36.92 37.56 38.67
C LYS A 802 37.78 38.21 37.59
N ASN A 803 38.46 37.41 36.76
CA ASN A 803 39.26 37.92 35.65
C ASN A 803 38.39 38.53 34.54
N LEU A 804 37.24 37.92 34.23
CA LEU A 804 36.27 38.47 33.28
C LEU A 804 35.63 39.76 33.81
N GLN A 805 35.29 39.81 35.10
CA GLN A 805 34.75 41.00 35.75
C GLN A 805 35.75 42.17 35.73
N ARG A 806 37.05 41.89 35.92
CA ARG A 806 38.12 42.89 35.79
C ARG A 806 38.23 43.47 34.37
N ASN A 807 37.83 42.70 33.36
CA ASN A 807 37.77 43.12 31.95
C ASN A 807 36.41 43.74 31.57
N GLY A 808 35.53 44.01 32.54
CA GLY A 808 34.22 44.65 32.32
C GLY A 808 33.12 43.72 31.82
N LEU A 809 33.25 42.40 32.00
CA LEU A 809 32.26 41.40 31.60
C LEU A 809 31.69 40.67 32.81
N GLU A 810 30.40 40.86 33.10
CA GLU A 810 29.68 40.09 34.11
C GLU A 810 29.06 38.84 33.49
N VAL A 811 29.37 37.68 34.07
CA VAL A 811 29.01 36.36 33.55
C VAL A 811 28.70 35.41 34.71
N ASP A 812 27.63 34.63 34.57
CA ASP A 812 27.23 33.61 35.53
C ASP A 812 28.12 32.36 35.49
N ASN A 813 28.20 31.65 36.61
CA ASN A 813 28.99 30.43 36.73
C ASN A 813 28.49 29.31 35.79
N GLU A 814 27.19 29.26 35.53
CA GLU A 814 26.57 28.29 34.63
C GLU A 814 26.98 28.53 33.17
N PHE A 815 26.98 29.78 32.72
CA PHE A 815 27.41 30.17 31.39
C PHE A 815 28.90 29.87 31.11
N ILE A 816 29.74 29.95 32.16
CA ILE A 816 31.15 29.51 32.09
C ILE A 816 31.22 27.99 31.91
N ARG A 817 30.40 27.21 32.63
CA ARG A 817 30.34 25.74 32.52
C ARG A 817 29.84 25.28 31.15
N GLU A 818 28.82 25.93 30.60
CA GLU A 818 28.32 25.66 29.25
C GLU A 818 29.40 25.87 28.19
N THR A 819 30.20 26.93 28.33
CA THR A 819 31.32 27.21 27.41
C THR A 819 32.49 26.24 27.64
N TRP A 820 32.68 25.76 28.87
CA TRP A 820 33.77 24.86 29.24
C TRP A 820 33.67 23.48 28.61
N HIS A 821 32.49 22.83 28.63
CA HIS A 821 32.35 21.45 28.14
C HIS A 821 32.87 21.27 26.70
N PRO A 822 32.50 22.12 25.72
CA PRO A 822 32.98 21.99 24.34
C PRO A 822 34.45 22.41 24.18
N VAL A 823 34.93 23.37 24.98
CA VAL A 823 36.34 23.82 24.97
C VAL A 823 37.27 22.73 25.50
N TYR A 824 36.92 22.13 26.64
CA TYR A 824 37.64 21.00 27.22
C TYR A 824 37.62 19.80 26.27
N ARG A 825 36.46 19.48 25.70
CA ARG A 825 36.31 18.38 24.74
C ARG A 825 37.23 18.55 23.52
N ARG A 826 37.30 19.77 22.95
CA ARG A 826 38.23 20.07 21.85
C ARG A 826 39.68 19.83 22.27
N PHE A 827 40.07 20.34 23.44
CA PHE A 827 41.42 20.17 23.97
C PHE A 827 41.78 18.69 24.17
N PHE A 828 40.88 17.94 24.82
CA PHE A 828 41.02 16.50 25.03
C PHE A 828 41.19 15.72 23.72
N LEU A 829 40.34 15.98 22.73
CA LEU A 829 40.41 15.31 21.42
C LEU A 829 41.70 15.67 20.66
N GLN A 830 42.18 16.91 20.77
CA GLN A 830 43.47 17.31 20.19
C GLN A 830 44.64 16.58 20.86
N GLN A 831 44.59 16.38 22.17
CA GLN A 831 45.59 15.61 22.91
C GLN A 831 45.55 14.11 22.56
N SER A 832 44.36 13.53 22.49
CA SER A 832 44.15 12.14 22.05
C SER A 832 44.67 11.90 20.63
N LEU A 833 44.44 12.85 19.72
CA LEU A 833 44.96 12.77 18.35
C LEU A 833 46.50 12.77 18.32
N ALA A 834 47.14 13.61 19.15
CA ALA A 834 48.59 13.63 19.28
C ALA A 834 49.13 12.28 19.78
N ARG A 835 48.51 11.71 20.83
CA ARG A 835 48.87 10.37 21.35
C ARG A 835 48.70 9.27 20.31
N THR A 836 47.69 9.36 19.46
CA THR A 836 47.44 8.40 18.38
C THR A 836 48.61 8.38 17.38
N TYR A 837 49.20 9.54 17.07
CA TYR A 837 50.39 9.62 16.22
C TYR A 837 51.62 8.96 16.86
N ASP A 838 51.78 9.11 18.16
CA ASP A 838 52.86 8.47 18.92
C ASP A 838 52.68 6.94 18.95
N CYS A 839 51.46 6.46 19.18
CA CYS A 839 51.11 5.04 19.21
C CYS A 839 51.24 4.32 17.85
N ARG A 840 51.28 5.05 16.72
CA ARG A 840 51.48 4.47 15.38
C ARG A 840 52.80 3.72 15.24
N LYS A 841 53.84 4.11 15.99
CA LYS A 841 55.15 3.42 16.01
C LYS A 841 55.32 2.52 17.24
N GLY A 842 54.33 2.49 18.13
CA GLY A 842 54.40 1.87 19.46
C GLY A 842 54.20 0.35 19.50
N TYR A 843 53.82 -0.30 18.39
CA TYR A 843 53.52 -1.75 18.39
C TYR A 843 54.63 -2.63 18.96
N TYR A 844 55.90 -2.31 18.67
CA TYR A 844 57.03 -3.09 19.17
C TYR A 844 57.17 -2.99 20.70
N LEU A 845 56.90 -1.82 21.28
CA LEU A 845 56.94 -1.60 22.73
C LEU A 845 55.76 -2.27 23.44
N TYR A 846 54.60 -2.27 22.78
CA TYR A 846 53.42 -3.02 23.23
C TYR A 846 53.68 -4.54 23.26
N HIS A 847 54.18 -5.11 22.16
CA HIS A 847 54.43 -6.56 22.07
C HIS A 847 55.52 -7.07 23.03
N THR A 848 56.47 -6.21 23.41
CA THR A 848 57.57 -6.56 24.34
C THR A 848 57.21 -6.40 25.81
N GLY A 849 55.98 -5.99 26.14
CA GLY A 849 55.51 -5.83 27.52
C GLY A 849 56.03 -4.58 28.23
N HIS A 850 56.64 -3.64 27.50
CA HIS A 850 57.05 -2.33 28.01
C HIS A 850 55.91 -1.29 27.91
N GLU A 851 54.70 -1.70 28.28
CA GLU A 851 53.47 -0.87 28.19
C GLU A 851 53.54 0.40 29.05
N ASN A 852 54.39 0.43 30.08
CA ASN A 852 54.53 1.57 30.99
C ASN A 852 55.26 2.77 30.38
N GLU A 853 55.94 2.62 29.24
CA GLU A 853 56.70 3.70 28.60
C GLU A 853 55.87 4.53 27.60
N MET A 854 54.76 3.98 27.09
CA MET A 854 53.88 4.62 26.10
C MET A 854 52.40 4.37 26.46
N GLU A 855 51.64 5.44 26.74
CA GLU A 855 50.21 5.38 27.12
C GLU A 855 49.29 5.05 25.91
N CYS A 856 49.40 3.84 25.35
CA CYS A 856 48.63 3.40 24.17
C CYS A 856 47.38 2.55 24.48
N ASN A 857 46.87 2.59 25.72
CA ASN A 857 45.65 1.87 26.13
C ASN A 857 44.42 2.28 25.30
N ASP A 858 44.39 3.52 24.80
CA ASP A 858 43.35 4.03 23.91
C ASP A 858 43.22 3.20 22.62
N VAL A 859 44.37 2.73 22.08
CA VAL A 859 44.41 1.89 20.87
C VAL A 859 43.81 0.52 21.16
N VAL A 860 44.09 -0.06 22.33
CA VAL A 860 43.54 -1.37 22.75
C VAL A 860 42.03 -1.29 22.94
N LEU A 861 41.53 -0.21 23.56
CA LEU A 861 40.08 0.05 23.68
C LEU A 861 39.41 0.13 22.30
N PHE A 862 39.95 0.93 21.39
CA PHE A 862 39.36 1.09 20.06
C PHE A 862 39.49 -0.16 19.19
N TRP A 863 40.54 -0.97 19.38
CA TRP A 863 40.64 -2.30 18.79
C TRP A 863 39.51 -3.22 19.27
N ARG A 864 39.26 -3.30 20.60
CA ARG A 864 38.16 -4.09 21.19
C ARG A 864 36.81 -3.71 20.58
N ILE A 865 36.54 -2.41 20.49
CA ILE A 865 35.31 -1.89 19.91
C ILE A 865 35.23 -2.21 18.42
N GLN A 866 36.32 -2.06 17.67
CA GLN A 866 36.38 -2.39 16.25
C GLN A 866 36.10 -3.89 16.00
N GLN A 867 36.69 -4.78 16.79
CA GLN A 867 36.42 -6.23 16.69
C GLN A 867 34.98 -6.55 17.05
N MET A 868 34.45 -5.95 18.13
CA MET A 868 33.05 -6.11 18.51
C MET A 868 32.11 -5.70 17.37
N LEU A 869 32.35 -4.56 16.73
CA LEU A 869 31.55 -4.09 15.58
C LEU A 869 31.65 -5.04 14.39
N LYS A 870 32.85 -5.54 14.08
CA LYS A 870 33.08 -6.48 12.97
C LYS A 870 32.34 -7.80 13.18
N VAL A 871 32.45 -8.40 14.35
CA VAL A 871 31.79 -9.69 14.63
C VAL A 871 30.28 -9.49 14.79
N THR A 872 29.83 -8.41 15.42
CA THR A 872 28.39 -8.07 15.50
C THR A 872 27.80 -7.91 14.11
N SER A 873 28.50 -7.21 13.20
CA SER A 873 28.04 -7.01 11.82
C SER A 873 28.01 -8.33 11.04
N ASN A 874 28.98 -9.23 11.23
CA ASN A 874 28.95 -10.58 10.64
C ASN A 874 27.79 -11.42 11.21
N ALA A 875 27.55 -11.37 12.52
CA ALA A 875 26.43 -12.09 13.15
C ALA A 875 25.07 -11.56 12.66
N LEU A 876 24.89 -10.24 12.60
CA LEU A 876 23.70 -9.59 12.05
C LEU A 876 23.51 -9.93 10.57
N ARG A 877 24.58 -9.89 9.76
CA ARG A 877 24.52 -10.33 8.36
C ARG A 877 24.02 -11.77 8.23
N GLN A 878 24.53 -12.68 9.06
CA GLN A 878 24.08 -14.08 9.05
C GLN A 878 22.60 -14.20 9.45
N GLN A 879 22.14 -13.42 10.45
CA GLN A 879 20.72 -13.36 10.82
C GLN A 879 19.87 -12.84 9.65
N ILE A 880 20.28 -11.75 9.01
CA ILE A 880 19.59 -11.16 7.86
C ILE A 880 19.47 -12.16 6.71
N MET A 881 20.59 -12.72 6.26
CA MET A 881 20.59 -13.61 5.09
C MET A 881 19.84 -14.93 5.31
N ASN A 882 19.93 -15.50 6.53
CA ASN A 882 19.37 -16.83 6.79
C ASN A 882 17.91 -16.79 7.25
N ARG A 883 17.53 -15.77 8.03
CA ARG A 883 16.23 -15.72 8.73
C ARG A 883 15.42 -14.49 8.36
N GLU A 884 15.95 -13.29 8.60
CA GLU A 884 15.13 -12.07 8.53
C GLU A 884 14.71 -11.73 7.08
N ALA A 885 15.55 -11.94 6.08
CA ALA A 885 15.16 -11.76 4.68
C ALA A 885 13.99 -12.69 4.27
N ARG A 886 13.97 -13.92 4.78
CA ARG A 886 12.87 -14.88 4.53
C ARG A 886 11.61 -14.52 5.30
N ARG A 887 11.75 -13.95 6.50
CA ARG A 887 10.61 -13.44 7.27
C ARG A 887 9.99 -12.23 6.57
N LEU A 888 10.80 -11.28 6.14
CA LEU A 888 10.33 -10.12 5.37
C LEU A 888 9.62 -10.55 4.07
N ASP A 889 10.16 -11.53 3.34
CA ASP A 889 9.50 -12.13 2.17
C ASP A 889 8.12 -12.70 2.51
N LYS A 890 8.02 -13.43 3.63
CA LYS A 890 6.75 -13.97 4.11
C LYS A 890 5.74 -12.87 4.46
N GLU A 891 6.16 -11.86 5.22
CA GLU A 891 5.29 -10.73 5.59
C GLU A 891 4.78 -9.97 4.36
N ILE A 892 5.65 -9.73 3.36
CA ILE A 892 5.25 -9.05 2.13
C ILE A 892 4.24 -9.90 1.34
N LYS A 893 4.43 -11.22 1.27
CA LYS A 893 3.47 -12.13 0.64
C LYS A 893 2.11 -12.11 1.33
N GLU A 894 2.07 -12.13 2.66
CA GLU A 894 0.83 -12.05 3.43
C GLU A 894 0.12 -10.70 3.20
N VAL A 895 0.84 -9.58 3.22
CA VAL A 895 0.27 -8.25 2.91
C VAL A 895 -0.29 -8.18 1.49
N LEU A 896 0.42 -8.75 0.51
CA LEU A 896 -0.05 -8.81 -0.88
C LEU A 896 -1.28 -9.71 -1.04
N GLU A 897 -1.38 -10.80 -0.27
CA GLU A 897 -2.57 -11.65 -0.25
C GLU A 897 -3.78 -10.94 0.37
N ASP A 898 -3.59 -10.20 1.47
CA ASP A 898 -4.62 -9.37 2.08
C ASP A 898 -5.15 -8.33 1.08
N TYR A 899 -4.24 -7.62 0.40
CA TYR A 899 -4.60 -6.58 -0.58
C TYR A 899 -5.22 -7.15 -1.86
N SER A 900 -4.92 -8.39 -2.23
CA SER A 900 -5.53 -9.06 -3.39
C SER A 900 -7.03 -9.29 -3.18
N GLN A 901 -7.44 -9.59 -1.95
CA GLN A 901 -8.83 -9.88 -1.59
C GLN A 901 -9.67 -8.62 -1.40
N ASP A 902 -9.06 -7.51 -0.98
CA ASP A 902 -9.76 -6.26 -0.72
C ASP A 902 -9.86 -5.39 -1.99
N ASN A 903 -11.07 -5.33 -2.56
CA ASN A 903 -11.33 -4.49 -3.73
C ASN A 903 -11.20 -3.00 -3.43
N GLU A 904 -11.59 -2.51 -2.24
CA GLU A 904 -11.51 -1.09 -1.89
C GLU A 904 -10.07 -0.61 -1.83
N ILE A 905 -9.18 -1.43 -1.25
CA ILE A 905 -7.75 -1.11 -1.19
C ILE A 905 -7.17 -1.04 -2.60
N LYS A 906 -7.54 -1.98 -3.48
CA LYS A 906 -7.12 -1.92 -4.89
C LYS A 906 -7.63 -0.64 -5.57
N GLU A 907 -8.87 -0.21 -5.34
CA GLU A 907 -9.39 1.04 -5.93
C GLU A 907 -8.64 2.28 -5.42
N LYS A 908 -8.29 2.30 -4.12
CA LYS A 908 -7.57 3.41 -3.49
C LYS A 908 -6.11 3.48 -3.92
N LEU A 909 -5.45 2.35 -4.14
CA LEU A 909 -4.01 2.27 -4.43
C LEU A 909 -3.70 2.32 -5.93
N LEU A 910 -4.52 1.67 -6.78
CA LEU A 910 -4.33 1.62 -8.22
C LEU A 910 -5.24 2.63 -8.92
N THR A 911 -4.84 3.89 -8.84
CA THR A 911 -5.59 5.03 -9.38
C THR A 911 -5.03 5.52 -10.71
N GLY A 912 -5.91 5.99 -11.60
CA GLY A 912 -5.51 6.73 -12.80
C GLY A 912 -6.48 6.53 -13.97
N ARG A 913 -6.51 7.49 -14.91
CA ARG A 913 -7.39 7.43 -16.09
C ARG A 913 -7.15 6.17 -16.92
N ARG A 914 -5.93 5.65 -16.94
CA ARG A 914 -5.60 4.37 -17.59
C ARG A 914 -6.40 3.21 -17.00
N VAL A 915 -6.43 3.09 -15.67
CA VAL A 915 -7.12 1.98 -15.00
C VAL A 915 -8.64 2.08 -15.19
N THR A 916 -9.20 3.27 -14.98
CA THR A 916 -10.65 3.49 -15.13
C THR A 916 -11.09 3.24 -16.57
N LEU A 917 -10.30 3.67 -17.55
CA LEU A 917 -10.67 3.49 -18.96
C LEU A 917 -10.58 2.04 -19.40
N ALA A 918 -9.59 1.29 -18.92
CA ALA A 918 -9.50 -0.15 -19.18
C ALA A 918 -10.73 -0.91 -18.61
N GLU A 919 -11.13 -0.58 -17.38
CA GLU A 919 -12.31 -1.17 -16.72
C GLU A 919 -13.62 -0.82 -17.43
N GLU A 920 -13.82 0.47 -17.77
CA GLU A 920 -14.98 0.94 -18.53
C GLU A 920 -15.06 0.21 -19.88
N LEU A 921 -13.94 0.12 -20.59
CA LEU A 921 -13.86 -0.52 -21.90
C LEU A 921 -14.15 -2.03 -21.82
N LYS A 922 -13.63 -2.72 -20.79
CA LYS A 922 -13.93 -4.13 -20.56
C LYS A 922 -15.41 -4.36 -20.24
N ARG A 923 -16.00 -3.54 -19.37
CA ARG A 923 -17.44 -3.62 -19.03
C ARG A 923 -18.31 -3.38 -20.25
N VAL A 924 -18.01 -2.35 -21.04
CA VAL A 924 -18.75 -2.05 -22.28
C VAL A 924 -18.60 -3.19 -23.29
N ARG A 925 -17.42 -3.79 -23.44
CA ARG A 925 -17.20 -4.95 -24.30
C ARG A 925 -18.05 -6.16 -23.86
N GLN A 926 -18.11 -6.44 -22.56
CA GLN A 926 -18.93 -7.50 -22.00
C GLN A 926 -20.43 -7.28 -22.23
N ILE A 927 -20.93 -6.06 -22.03
CA ILE A 927 -22.34 -5.69 -22.30
C ILE A 927 -22.65 -5.85 -23.79
N GLN A 928 -21.77 -5.35 -24.67
CA GLN A 928 -21.94 -5.48 -26.12
C GLN A 928 -21.97 -6.96 -26.55
N GLU A 929 -21.06 -7.79 -26.06
CA GLU A 929 -21.03 -9.22 -26.39
C GLU A 929 -22.32 -9.94 -25.97
N LYS A 930 -22.85 -9.64 -24.77
CA LYS A 930 -24.13 -10.18 -24.31
C LYS A 930 -25.30 -9.71 -25.19
N LEU A 931 -25.32 -8.43 -25.57
CA LEU A 931 -26.34 -7.87 -26.48
C LEU A 931 -26.28 -8.52 -27.87
N GLU A 932 -25.08 -8.70 -28.42
CA GLU A 932 -24.89 -9.35 -29.72
C GLU A 932 -25.26 -10.84 -29.68
N GLU A 933 -24.88 -11.57 -28.62
CA GLU A 933 -25.30 -12.97 -28.42
C GLU A 933 -26.84 -13.07 -28.34
N PHE A 934 -27.48 -12.13 -27.64
CA PHE A 934 -28.93 -12.05 -27.56
C PHE A 934 -29.58 -11.73 -28.91
N ILE A 935 -29.08 -10.75 -29.67
CA ILE A 935 -29.60 -10.41 -31.01
C ILE A 935 -29.44 -11.60 -31.97
N GLN A 936 -28.30 -12.28 -31.93
CA GLN A 936 -28.08 -13.48 -32.74
C GLN A 936 -29.05 -14.61 -32.38
N ALA A 937 -29.34 -14.80 -31.09
CA ALA A 937 -30.31 -15.79 -30.65
C ALA A 937 -31.73 -15.39 -31.06
N LEU A 938 -32.09 -14.11 -30.94
CA LEU A 938 -33.39 -13.57 -31.34
C LEU A 938 -33.64 -13.71 -32.84
N ASN A 939 -32.62 -13.49 -33.68
CA ASN A 939 -32.72 -13.68 -35.13
C ASN A 939 -32.76 -15.16 -35.55
N LYS A 940 -32.31 -16.10 -34.72
CA LYS A 940 -32.42 -17.55 -34.97
C LYS A 940 -33.79 -18.12 -34.64
N GLU A 941 -34.59 -17.45 -33.81
CA GLU A 941 -35.99 -17.83 -33.51
C GLU A 941 -36.99 -17.29 -34.54
N LYS A 942 -36.61 -16.34 -35.39
CA LYS A 942 -37.37 -15.97 -36.60
C LYS A 942 -37.31 -17.11 -37.61
#